data_AF-A0A9W6V6I3-F1
#
_entry.id   AF-A0A9W6V6I3-F1
#
_cell.length_a   1.000
_cell.length_b   1.000
_cell.length_c   1.000
_cell.angle_alpha   90.00
_cell.angle_beta   90.00
_cell.angle_gamma   90.00
#
_symmetry.space_group_name_H-M   'P 1'
#
loop_
_entity.id
_entity.type
_entity.pdbx_description
1 polymer ?
#
loop_
_entity_poly.entity_id
_entity_poly.type
_entity_poly.pdbx_seq_one_letter_code
_entity_poly.pdbx_strand_id
1 'polypeptide(L)'
;MGSLRAEDEDGWRVGLSEARLADLREWMEDERYDLAHLGWFTDGRSGEPVAQVMRLGDDTEQLVLKFFTSDGPKRINKLNNAWKDARGRFTHLAAPEDTRITVGDWHGVYLRVAGGNLRSVVPLGSRAHDHHFPDYCATIVRSVVHGWNQGKLMSDDKWEVGSFLNELAARRWDGSVRWAQGYGVDCGESARQELPGFSLKEKANPFALFNGVIARRRVDPVFAGRAHGDLSGRNILVPTDPSVDAARYILIDYDRWAPNAPLARDPMHLLVALTLDHLDTWKQDLWPGIAKALVHPTRTDGLPAAIKSQCELSLAIHTASVPDDSKGVGMEWRLQCLLSLVGAGVVHLGRTLHVPDPAAAKRWCFDLAAMAAAAFMEEMPAETINTRRGEVNRPMPDADLPASPGLVDRHEDRRGLLATLASDACGVRLLHGVRGIGKTRLVDAVLADLAASRPGADSRRIAHHDARFHTLDVATFVDHIEGARDPLRPVGKSSLVRLEHALGGTARHPAVVVVDSAEHILHPTTGELLDPDLDEALEMVATTANHHVVVLLVMRHLARHSNRTWPGLGRPQYLEGLPEADFIQYLTRFDHVVNWEPAALPENTRRVLFAKVQGNPQLGRLAYAVVAADGGINLPTLVADLAEIEPAEMRDHLTYELIQRLGAVSRRVFHALAALGTPVPLDTLLQMVDDPAPSEVTAAVAELFDRGVVLRSTTTGHFYLPEGDRELVLDELHRDGQGSLFFKAAKCLMRLRHGRPGDIADLRIHFAELQALLAADEYESAAWMCERIDTFLRAWNCTHLLLEQREALRGKLDAHEEKVNLNALAYIYQCRGDLSKAGEALGQALKLAEAPVDKLNLLKIRINLAGLCWDLNEVSRALAQYEFGRDLAEEQNDPLALMTALEGIADCNRRWGHYGTAIENGIGALEIPQRADFPETSDAQSHADLRVTVIALKVSRWFSELGDSAEAARYDELARVTAGGRAEAPLRAAWLDGHADGLLARGEADRAVQAALEAVDHALTRRDSVVLMQARTTLCFAYLELGNDRQARIEAKLALPYRRKYRSLVVLALAALTAHRTKSSKAVKLFKDLLDESTVRTRVEDSDFGAWEHLGFALCGLSGSGGHGLDEAMKAFRKARDLTPGAPVVRARLHRMIVMLDLPGARTVLDVL
;
A
#
# COMPACT_ATOMS: atom_id res chain seq x y z
N MET A 1 25.12 -16.44 -29.17
CA MET A 1 25.45 -16.10 -27.78
C MET A 1 26.45 -14.98 -27.85
N GLY A 2 26.06 -13.83 -27.32
CA GLY A 2 26.94 -12.70 -27.12
C GLY A 2 27.84 -12.93 -25.92
N SER A 3 28.92 -12.18 -25.83
CA SER A 3 29.86 -12.27 -24.71
C SER A 3 30.41 -10.90 -24.33
N LEU A 4 30.92 -10.79 -23.11
CA LEU A 4 31.83 -9.70 -22.74
C LEU A 4 33.20 -10.03 -23.34
N ARG A 5 33.86 -9.07 -23.99
CA ARG A 5 35.22 -9.31 -24.50
C ARG A 5 36.17 -9.61 -23.35
N ALA A 6 36.85 -10.75 -23.43
CA ALA A 6 37.77 -11.23 -22.40
C ALA A 6 38.92 -10.23 -22.10
N GLU A 7 39.37 -9.49 -23.10
CA GLU A 7 40.41 -8.46 -23.00
C GLU A 7 39.96 -7.18 -22.27
N ASP A 8 38.65 -6.98 -22.10
CA ASP A 8 38.06 -5.79 -21.46
C ASP A 8 37.41 -6.09 -20.09
N GLU A 9 37.45 -7.35 -19.62
CA GLU A 9 36.80 -7.76 -18.37
C GLU A 9 37.34 -7.01 -17.14
N ASP A 10 38.64 -6.74 -17.09
CA ASP A 10 39.25 -5.97 -16.01
C ASP A 10 38.72 -4.53 -15.97
N GLY A 11 38.30 -3.99 -17.11
CA GLY A 11 37.65 -2.67 -17.20
C GLY A 11 36.27 -2.66 -16.54
N TRP A 12 35.49 -3.73 -16.66
CA TRP A 12 34.18 -3.85 -16.03
C TRP A 12 34.24 -3.95 -14.50
N ARG A 13 35.27 -4.61 -13.96
CA ARG A 13 35.47 -4.81 -12.50
C ARG A 13 35.67 -3.49 -11.73
N VAL A 14 35.99 -2.39 -12.42
CA VAL A 14 36.12 -1.06 -11.82
C VAL A 14 34.75 -0.50 -11.41
N GLY A 15 33.69 -0.78 -12.17
CA GLY A 15 32.34 -0.23 -11.92
C GLY A 15 31.30 -1.26 -11.47
N LEU A 16 31.56 -2.56 -11.63
CA LEU A 16 30.65 -3.65 -11.24
C LEU A 16 31.32 -4.59 -10.23
N SER A 17 30.57 -5.03 -9.22
CA SER A 17 31.03 -6.11 -8.32
C SER A 17 31.10 -7.45 -9.06
N GLU A 18 31.87 -8.42 -8.54
CA GLU A 18 31.97 -9.75 -9.18
C GLU A 18 30.61 -10.42 -9.37
N ALA A 19 29.69 -10.25 -8.41
CA ALA A 19 28.32 -10.76 -8.53
C ALA A 19 27.55 -10.10 -9.68
N ARG A 20 27.62 -8.76 -9.79
CA ARG A 20 26.96 -8.02 -10.88
C ARG A 20 27.61 -8.24 -12.23
N LEU A 21 28.93 -8.46 -12.28
CA LEU A 21 29.61 -8.84 -13.50
C LEU A 21 29.19 -10.23 -13.97
N ALA A 22 28.97 -11.17 -13.04
CA ALA A 22 28.42 -12.49 -13.36
C ALA A 22 26.98 -12.40 -13.89
N ASP A 23 26.12 -11.61 -13.26
CA ASP A 23 24.75 -11.38 -13.76
C ASP A 23 24.74 -10.74 -15.15
N LEU A 24 25.68 -9.83 -15.45
CA LEU A 24 25.83 -9.23 -16.77
C LEU A 24 26.32 -10.26 -17.80
N ARG A 25 27.19 -11.21 -17.41
CA ARG A 25 27.58 -12.33 -18.28
C ARG A 25 26.39 -13.22 -18.60
N GLU A 26 25.61 -13.61 -17.59
CA GLU A 26 24.39 -14.42 -17.77
C GLU A 26 23.41 -13.72 -18.72
N TRP A 27 23.20 -12.40 -18.56
CA TRP A 27 22.34 -11.64 -19.47
C TRP A 27 22.87 -11.61 -20.91
N MET A 28 24.20 -11.49 -21.11
CA MET A 28 24.82 -11.46 -22.44
C MET A 28 24.72 -12.80 -23.19
N GLU A 29 24.55 -13.93 -22.50
CA GLU A 29 24.38 -15.24 -23.14
C GLU A 29 23.15 -15.27 -24.06
N ASP A 30 22.11 -14.52 -23.72
CA ASP A 30 20.86 -14.40 -24.49
C ASP A 30 20.95 -13.41 -25.68
N GLU A 31 22.04 -12.64 -25.80
CA GLU A 31 22.20 -11.60 -26.82
C GLU A 31 22.91 -12.11 -28.11
N ARG A 32 22.86 -11.30 -29.19
CA ARG A 32 23.46 -11.63 -30.51
C ARG A 32 24.70 -10.81 -30.88
N TYR A 33 25.25 -10.02 -29.97
CA TYR A 33 26.43 -9.18 -30.19
C TYR A 33 27.39 -9.29 -29.00
N ASP A 34 28.65 -8.94 -29.22
CA ASP A 34 29.63 -8.79 -28.13
C ASP A 34 29.62 -7.35 -27.60
N LEU A 35 29.97 -7.20 -26.32
CA LEU A 35 30.07 -5.91 -25.66
C LEU A 35 31.51 -5.65 -25.20
N ALA A 36 32.11 -4.59 -25.73
CA ALA A 36 33.44 -4.11 -25.33
C ALA A 36 33.31 -2.87 -24.43
N HIS A 37 34.10 -2.82 -23.36
CA HIS A 37 34.12 -1.69 -22.44
C HIS A 37 35.18 -0.67 -22.86
N LEU A 38 34.77 0.57 -23.11
CA LEU A 38 35.68 1.64 -23.53
C LEU A 38 36.13 2.53 -22.36
N GLY A 39 35.34 2.62 -21.29
CA GLY A 39 35.65 3.43 -20.11
C GLY A 39 34.43 3.70 -19.24
N TRP A 40 34.65 4.02 -17.96
CA TRP A 40 33.60 4.50 -17.06
C TRP A 40 33.56 6.03 -17.07
N PHE A 41 32.36 6.61 -16.96
CA PHE A 41 32.22 8.00 -16.55
C PHE A 41 32.48 8.08 -15.04
N THR A 42 33.75 8.21 -14.66
CA THR A 42 34.20 8.24 -13.25
C THR A 42 33.83 9.54 -12.52
N ASP A 43 33.35 10.55 -13.26
CA ASP A 43 32.92 11.82 -12.71
C ASP A 43 31.40 11.84 -12.40
N GLY A 44 30.71 10.71 -12.28
CA GLY A 44 29.28 10.69 -11.91
C GLY A 44 29.04 11.02 -10.42
N ARG A 45 28.14 11.95 -10.09
CA ARG A 45 27.75 12.27 -8.68
C ARG A 45 26.55 11.45 -8.16
N SER A 46 25.93 10.62 -9.00
CA SER A 46 24.74 9.81 -8.67
C SER A 46 25.07 8.57 -7.84
N GLY A 47 26.32 8.09 -7.89
CA GLY A 47 26.75 6.80 -7.34
C GLY A 47 26.39 5.60 -8.22
N GLU A 48 25.78 5.85 -9.39
CA GLU A 48 25.37 4.80 -10.32
C GLU A 48 26.38 4.62 -11.45
N PRO A 49 26.72 3.38 -11.82
CA PRO A 49 27.71 3.16 -12.87
C PRO A 49 27.18 3.56 -14.26
N VAL A 50 27.96 4.36 -14.97
CA VAL A 50 27.70 4.74 -16.36
C VAL A 50 28.95 4.45 -17.18
N ALA A 51 28.84 3.56 -18.16
CA ALA A 51 29.94 3.14 -19.01
C ALA A 51 29.79 3.69 -20.43
N GLN A 52 30.92 3.97 -21.05
CA GLN A 52 31.06 4.01 -22.50
C GLN A 52 31.35 2.60 -23.00
N VAL A 53 30.53 2.13 -23.94
CA VAL A 53 30.63 0.77 -24.46
C VAL A 53 30.62 0.77 -25.98
N MET A 54 31.16 -0.29 -26.56
CA MET A 54 31.09 -0.57 -27.99
C MET A 54 30.35 -1.88 -28.20
N ARG A 55 29.21 -1.79 -28.89
CA ARG A 55 28.42 -2.96 -29.32
C ARG A 55 29.01 -3.48 -30.63
N LEU A 56 29.38 -4.75 -30.64
CA LEU A 56 30.04 -5.45 -31.75
C LEU A 56 29.13 -6.56 -32.27
N GLY A 57 28.28 -6.24 -33.24
CA GLY A 57 27.41 -7.20 -33.93
C GLY A 57 27.45 -6.98 -35.44
N ASP A 58 26.29 -7.08 -36.10
CA ASP A 58 26.16 -6.78 -37.53
C ASP A 58 26.54 -5.33 -37.88
N ASP A 59 26.27 -4.39 -36.95
CA ASP A 59 26.75 -3.01 -36.97
C ASP A 59 27.62 -2.73 -35.73
N THR A 60 28.69 -1.95 -35.89
CA THR A 60 29.56 -1.51 -34.78
C THR A 60 29.23 -0.09 -34.37
N GLU A 61 28.91 0.14 -33.10
CA GLU A 61 28.57 1.46 -32.59
C GLU A 61 29.00 1.71 -31.14
N GLN A 62 29.27 2.97 -30.81
CA GLN A 62 29.54 3.39 -29.43
C GLN A 62 28.28 3.94 -28.78
N LEU A 63 28.00 3.47 -27.57
CA LEU A 63 26.82 3.80 -26.78
C LEU A 63 27.23 4.20 -25.36
N VAL A 64 26.33 4.91 -24.67
CA VAL A 64 26.43 5.11 -23.22
C VAL A 64 25.52 4.09 -22.55
N LEU A 65 26.09 3.22 -21.72
CA LEU A 65 25.34 2.25 -20.91
C LEU A 65 25.21 2.79 -19.49
N LYS A 66 23.97 3.10 -19.07
CA LYS A 66 23.69 3.55 -17.71
C LYS A 66 23.02 2.45 -16.90
N PHE A 67 23.57 2.14 -15.73
CA PHE A 67 22.95 1.25 -14.75
C PHE A 67 22.16 2.02 -13.69
N PHE A 68 21.13 1.38 -13.16
CA PHE A 68 20.29 1.84 -12.07
C PHE A 68 20.32 0.83 -10.94
N THR A 69 20.86 1.23 -9.80
CA THR A 69 21.04 0.35 -8.64
C THR A 69 19.78 0.25 -7.78
N SER A 70 18.84 1.17 -8.00
CA SER A 70 17.49 1.15 -7.45
C SER A 70 16.54 1.87 -8.40
N ASP A 71 15.25 1.58 -8.28
CA ASP A 71 14.21 2.24 -9.05
C ASP A 71 14.26 2.09 -10.59
N GLY A 72 15.07 1.16 -11.10
CA GLY A 72 15.41 1.02 -12.52
C GLY A 72 14.23 1.12 -13.50
N PRO A 73 13.15 0.33 -13.36
CA PRO A 73 12.03 0.37 -14.30
C PRO A 73 11.33 1.73 -14.32
N LYS A 74 11.23 2.39 -13.16
CA LYS A 74 10.64 3.74 -13.05
C LYS A 74 11.53 4.79 -13.72
N ARG A 75 12.85 4.68 -13.59
CA ARG A 75 13.83 5.64 -14.15
C ARG A 75 14.00 5.49 -15.66
N ILE A 76 14.01 4.25 -16.15
CA ILE A 76 13.96 3.96 -17.59
C ILE A 76 12.66 4.49 -18.20
N ASN A 77 11.52 4.30 -17.54
CA ASN A 77 10.24 4.88 -18.00
C ASN A 77 10.29 6.41 -18.06
N LYS A 78 10.98 7.07 -17.12
CA LYS A 78 11.17 8.54 -17.17
C LYS A 78 12.04 8.99 -18.34
N LEU A 79 13.13 8.28 -18.64
CA LEU A 79 13.94 8.54 -19.83
C LEU A 79 13.10 8.40 -21.10
N ASN A 80 12.34 7.32 -21.22
CA ASN A 80 11.47 7.07 -22.37
C ASN A 80 10.38 8.13 -22.52
N ASN A 81 9.79 8.61 -21.40
CA ASN A 81 8.79 9.67 -21.43
C ASN A 81 9.39 11.01 -21.85
N ALA A 82 10.57 11.38 -21.33
CA ALA A 82 11.27 12.60 -21.72
C ALA A 82 11.64 12.59 -23.21
N TRP A 83 12.15 11.45 -23.71
CA TRP A 83 12.48 11.26 -25.12
C TRP A 83 11.24 11.37 -26.02
N LYS A 84 10.14 10.71 -25.64
CA LYS A 84 8.87 10.78 -26.38
C LYS A 84 8.30 12.20 -26.43
N ASP A 85 8.36 12.93 -25.33
CA ASP A 85 7.89 14.32 -25.25
C ASP A 85 8.77 15.28 -26.09
N ALA A 86 10.08 15.07 -26.12
CA ALA A 86 11.02 15.87 -26.92
C ALA A 86 10.94 15.59 -28.43
N ARG A 87 10.42 14.42 -28.84
CA ARG A 87 10.44 13.95 -30.24
C ARG A 87 9.83 14.97 -31.20
N GLY A 88 10.65 15.41 -32.18
CA GLY A 88 10.25 16.36 -33.22
C GLY A 88 10.21 17.84 -32.80
N ARG A 89 10.50 18.16 -31.53
CA ARG A 89 10.47 19.54 -30.99
C ARG A 89 11.77 19.96 -30.31
N PHE A 90 12.51 19.02 -29.73
CA PHE A 90 13.78 19.25 -29.05
C PHE A 90 14.74 18.08 -29.34
N THR A 91 15.85 18.35 -30.02
CA THR A 91 16.74 17.33 -30.59
C THR A 91 18.00 17.07 -29.77
N HIS A 92 18.11 17.69 -28.59
CA HIS A 92 19.31 17.64 -27.75
C HIS A 92 19.32 16.49 -26.72
N LEU A 93 18.40 15.52 -26.77
CA LEU A 93 18.45 14.35 -25.87
C LEU A 93 19.19 13.16 -26.53
N ALA A 94 19.98 12.41 -25.76
CA ALA A 94 20.52 11.13 -26.24
C ALA A 94 19.39 10.07 -26.26
N ALA A 95 19.18 9.35 -27.36
CA ALA A 95 18.02 8.47 -27.50
C ALA A 95 18.15 7.18 -26.65
N PRO A 96 17.19 6.85 -25.77
CA PRO A 96 17.21 5.58 -25.05
C PRO A 96 16.80 4.44 -25.97
N GLU A 97 17.49 3.29 -25.87
CA GLU A 97 17.04 2.05 -26.52
C GLU A 97 15.96 1.35 -25.68
N ASP A 98 15.01 0.68 -26.34
CA ASP A 98 13.91 -0.02 -25.66
C ASP A 98 14.39 -1.28 -24.90
N THR A 99 15.60 -1.75 -25.18
CA THR A 99 16.22 -2.91 -24.53
C THR A 99 16.57 -2.60 -23.07
N ARG A 100 15.97 -3.36 -22.15
CA ARG A 100 16.25 -3.29 -20.71
C ARG A 100 17.23 -4.38 -20.31
N ILE A 101 18.38 -3.98 -19.82
CA ILE A 101 19.37 -4.91 -19.26
C ILE A 101 18.98 -5.20 -17.82
N THR A 102 18.98 -6.47 -17.40
CA THR A 102 18.75 -6.82 -16.00
C THR A 102 19.98 -7.55 -15.47
N VAL A 103 20.59 -7.00 -14.44
CA VAL A 103 21.85 -7.46 -13.84
C VAL A 103 21.61 -7.65 -12.35
N GLY A 104 21.05 -8.81 -11.99
CA GLY A 104 20.57 -9.07 -10.62
C GLY A 104 19.39 -8.17 -10.25
N ASP A 105 19.58 -7.27 -9.28
CA ASP A 105 18.61 -6.24 -8.89
C ASP A 105 18.83 -4.90 -9.62
N TRP A 106 19.87 -4.78 -10.45
CA TRP A 106 20.15 -3.58 -11.23
C TRP A 106 19.48 -3.64 -12.60
N HIS A 107 19.15 -2.47 -13.13
CA HIS A 107 18.65 -2.34 -14.50
C HIS A 107 19.57 -1.44 -15.32
N GLY A 108 19.81 -1.78 -16.58
CA GLY A 108 20.61 -0.98 -17.51
C GLY A 108 19.80 -0.49 -18.70
N VAL A 109 20.22 0.65 -19.27
CA VAL A 109 19.68 1.21 -20.52
C VAL A 109 20.81 1.77 -21.38
N TYR A 110 20.76 1.52 -22.68
CA TYR A 110 21.64 2.17 -23.65
C TYR A 110 21.09 3.54 -24.06
N LEU A 111 21.97 4.53 -24.13
CA LEU A 111 21.70 5.86 -24.66
C LEU A 111 22.56 6.10 -25.91
N ARG A 112 21.91 6.39 -27.03
CA ARG A 112 22.53 6.70 -28.31
C ARG A 112 22.78 8.20 -28.42
N VAL A 113 24.06 8.57 -28.50
CA VAL A 113 24.49 9.96 -28.69
C VAL A 113 24.55 10.25 -30.20
N ALA A 114 23.92 11.34 -30.64
CA ALA A 114 23.67 11.63 -32.06
C ALA A 114 24.93 11.53 -32.94
N GLY A 115 25.00 10.48 -33.78
CA GLY A 115 26.11 10.18 -34.68
C GLY A 115 26.98 8.98 -34.28
N GLY A 116 26.78 8.38 -33.10
CA GLY A 116 27.42 7.13 -32.67
C GLY A 116 28.93 7.21 -32.42
N ASN A 117 29.53 8.40 -32.53
CA ASN A 117 30.95 8.66 -32.29
C ASN A 117 31.14 9.48 -31.02
N LEU A 118 31.31 8.81 -29.88
CA LEU A 118 31.53 9.48 -28.59
C LEU A 118 32.90 10.16 -28.49
N ARG A 119 33.84 9.92 -29.43
CA ARG A 119 35.16 10.59 -29.44
C ARG A 119 35.10 12.04 -29.91
N SER A 120 34.02 12.48 -30.55
CA SER A 120 33.87 13.85 -31.07
C SER A 120 33.16 14.81 -30.11
N VAL A 121 32.76 14.33 -28.93
CA VAL A 121 32.05 15.10 -27.90
C VAL A 121 32.77 15.01 -26.55
N VAL A 122 32.66 16.06 -25.73
CA VAL A 122 33.21 16.09 -24.36
C VAL A 122 32.19 16.68 -23.37
N PRO A 123 32.27 16.38 -22.07
CA PRO A 123 31.45 17.06 -21.06
C PRO A 123 31.73 18.56 -21.02
N LEU A 124 30.68 19.40 -20.98
CA LEU A 124 30.77 20.86 -20.96
C LEU A 124 31.69 21.36 -19.84
N GLY A 125 31.63 20.75 -18.65
CA GLY A 125 32.45 21.14 -17.50
C GLY A 125 33.97 21.10 -17.77
N SER A 126 34.43 20.25 -18.70
CA SER A 126 35.84 20.19 -19.09
C SER A 126 36.34 21.44 -19.84
N ARG A 127 35.43 22.33 -20.25
CA ARG A 127 35.71 23.57 -21.00
C ARG A 127 35.61 24.84 -20.17
N ALA A 128 35.53 24.74 -18.84
CA ALA A 128 35.40 25.90 -17.96
C ALA A 128 36.54 26.93 -18.04
N HIS A 129 37.71 26.53 -18.57
CA HIS A 129 38.85 27.42 -18.79
C HIS A 129 38.80 28.19 -20.12
N ASP A 130 37.82 27.91 -20.98
CA ASP A 130 37.64 28.65 -22.23
C ASP A 130 37.08 30.06 -21.95
N HIS A 131 37.65 31.09 -22.56
CA HIS A 131 37.14 32.45 -22.48
C HIS A 131 35.69 32.63 -22.98
N HIS A 132 35.22 31.77 -23.91
CA HIS A 132 33.83 31.77 -24.38
C HIS A 132 32.90 30.89 -23.54
N PHE A 133 33.37 30.31 -22.42
CA PHE A 133 32.58 29.41 -21.60
C PHE A 133 31.25 30.00 -21.09
N PRO A 134 31.17 31.29 -20.68
CA PRO A 134 29.89 31.92 -20.36
C PRO A 134 28.90 31.92 -21.54
N ASP A 135 29.38 32.13 -22.77
CA ASP A 135 28.55 32.14 -23.98
C ASP A 135 28.03 30.72 -24.31
N TYR A 136 28.86 29.69 -24.09
CA TYR A 136 28.43 28.29 -24.23
C TYR A 136 27.30 27.97 -23.25
N CYS A 137 27.47 28.33 -21.97
CA CYS A 137 26.46 28.12 -20.94
C CYS A 137 25.18 28.89 -21.25
N ALA A 138 25.28 30.16 -21.66
CA ALA A 138 24.14 30.97 -22.07
C ALA A 138 23.38 30.35 -23.26
N THR A 139 24.10 29.82 -24.25
CA THR A 139 23.50 29.18 -25.43
C THR A 139 22.69 27.94 -25.04
N ILE A 140 23.26 27.09 -24.17
CA ILE A 140 22.62 25.85 -23.70
C ILE A 140 21.44 26.17 -22.76
N VAL A 141 21.61 27.08 -21.80
CA VAL A 141 20.53 27.51 -20.89
C VAL A 141 19.38 28.11 -21.67
N ARG A 142 19.64 28.96 -22.67
CA ARG A 142 18.59 29.49 -23.55
C ARG A 142 17.87 28.37 -24.29
N SER A 143 18.60 27.39 -24.83
CA SER A 143 18.01 26.24 -25.51
C SER A 143 17.16 25.36 -24.57
N VAL A 144 17.59 25.10 -23.33
CA VAL A 144 16.82 24.31 -22.34
C VAL A 144 15.58 25.07 -21.85
N VAL A 145 15.70 26.37 -21.55
CA VAL A 145 14.59 27.16 -21.00
C VAL A 145 13.60 27.59 -22.08
N HIS A 146 14.03 27.82 -23.32
CA HIS A 146 13.18 28.34 -24.41
C HIS A 146 12.96 27.30 -25.51
N GLY A 147 14.05 26.71 -26.01
CA GLY A 147 14.00 25.74 -27.10
C GLY A 147 13.19 24.49 -26.75
N TRP A 148 13.36 23.96 -25.53
CA TRP A 148 12.59 22.81 -25.04
C TRP A 148 11.17 23.18 -24.60
N ASN A 149 10.95 24.44 -24.20
CA ASN A 149 9.71 24.92 -23.61
C ASN A 149 9.05 26.00 -24.48
N GLN A 150 8.34 25.56 -25.52
CA GLN A 150 7.58 26.43 -26.42
C GLN A 150 6.09 26.46 -26.03
N GLY A 151 5.46 27.63 -26.07
CA GLY A 151 4.03 27.82 -25.75
C GLY A 151 3.80 28.53 -24.41
N LYS A 152 2.61 28.40 -23.81
CA LYS A 152 2.25 29.04 -22.52
C LYS A 152 3.08 28.43 -21.38
N LEU A 153 3.93 29.24 -20.73
CA LEU A 153 4.83 28.80 -19.64
C LEU A 153 4.34 29.15 -18.22
N MET A 154 3.33 30.02 -18.11
CA MET A 154 2.77 30.38 -16.81
C MET A 154 1.85 29.26 -16.30
N SER A 155 2.16 28.75 -15.10
CA SER A 155 1.34 27.76 -14.42
C SER A 155 0.03 28.40 -13.94
N ASP A 156 -1.08 27.68 -14.11
CA ASP A 156 -2.39 28.04 -13.55
C ASP A 156 -2.56 27.49 -12.11
N ASP A 157 -1.60 26.69 -11.64
CA ASP A 157 -1.58 26.13 -10.29
C ASP A 157 -1.10 27.19 -9.29
N LYS A 158 -1.60 27.11 -8.05
CA LYS A 158 -1.16 27.98 -6.96
C LYS A 158 0.08 27.37 -6.30
N TRP A 159 1.21 28.05 -6.37
CA TRP A 159 2.46 27.54 -5.79
C TRP A 159 2.75 28.20 -4.45
N GLU A 160 3.03 27.36 -3.45
CA GLU A 160 3.60 27.79 -2.18
C GLU A 160 5.13 27.64 -2.20
N VAL A 161 5.84 28.47 -1.41
CA VAL A 161 7.31 28.44 -1.31
C VAL A 161 7.83 27.04 -0.96
N GLY A 162 7.20 26.36 0.01
CA GLY A 162 7.57 25.02 0.43
C GLY A 162 7.35 23.99 -0.68
N SER A 163 6.23 24.07 -1.40
CA SER A 163 5.94 23.21 -2.55
C SER A 163 6.93 23.42 -3.69
N PHE A 164 7.28 24.68 -3.99
CA PHE A 164 8.30 25.02 -4.97
C PHE A 164 9.64 24.37 -4.60
N LEU A 165 10.09 24.55 -3.36
CA LEU A 165 11.39 24.03 -2.91
C LEU A 165 11.42 22.50 -2.79
N ASN A 166 10.29 21.88 -2.42
CA ASN A 166 10.16 20.42 -2.38
C ASN A 166 10.35 19.80 -3.77
N GLU A 167 9.89 20.43 -4.85
CA GLU A 167 10.15 19.96 -6.21
C GLU A 167 11.66 19.89 -6.54
N LEU A 168 12.47 20.75 -5.94
CA LEU A 168 13.92 20.80 -6.16
C LEU A 168 14.68 19.85 -5.22
N ALA A 169 14.37 19.84 -3.93
CA ALA A 169 15.21 19.21 -2.91
C ALA A 169 14.68 17.93 -2.28
N ALA A 170 13.42 17.53 -2.50
CA ALA A 170 12.79 16.38 -1.81
C ALA A 170 13.63 15.10 -1.86
N ARG A 171 14.32 14.81 -2.97
CA ARG A 171 15.12 13.59 -3.14
C ARG A 171 16.42 13.55 -2.33
N ARG A 172 16.92 14.70 -1.91
CA ARG A 172 18.14 14.82 -1.08
C ARG A 172 17.85 15.40 0.30
N TRP A 173 16.58 15.64 0.60
CA TRP A 173 16.10 16.27 1.82
C TRP A 173 16.68 15.62 3.08
N ASP A 174 16.56 14.30 3.23
CA ASP A 174 17.07 13.62 4.42
C ASP A 174 18.59 13.70 4.56
N GLY A 175 19.33 13.71 3.45
CA GLY A 175 20.77 13.91 3.46
C GLY A 175 21.14 15.33 3.90
N SER A 176 20.37 16.32 3.44
CA SER A 176 20.55 17.73 3.78
C SER A 176 20.17 18.02 5.22
N VAL A 177 19.07 17.43 5.72
CA VAL A 177 18.63 17.51 7.12
C VAL A 177 19.63 16.86 8.05
N ARG A 178 20.16 15.68 7.71
CA ARG A 178 21.23 15.04 8.51
C ARG A 178 22.49 15.88 8.57
N TRP A 179 22.91 16.48 7.46
CA TRP A 179 24.03 17.41 7.45
C TRP A 179 23.74 18.62 8.36
N ALA A 180 22.56 19.23 8.21
CA ALA A 180 22.13 20.41 8.97
C ALA A 180 22.09 20.14 10.49
N GLN A 181 21.47 19.04 10.91
CA GLN A 181 21.43 18.60 12.31
C GLN A 181 22.82 18.34 12.90
N GLY A 182 23.74 17.76 12.11
CA GLY A 182 25.14 17.57 12.51
C GLY A 182 25.90 18.88 12.79
N TYR A 183 25.40 20.00 12.30
CA TYR A 183 25.91 21.34 12.54
C TYR A 183 25.00 22.18 13.46
N GLY A 184 23.99 21.56 14.08
CA GLY A 184 23.05 22.23 14.99
C GLY A 184 22.09 23.21 14.29
N VAL A 185 21.91 23.10 12.97
CA VAL A 185 20.95 23.90 12.21
C VAL A 185 19.53 23.38 12.45
N ASP A 186 18.61 24.27 12.82
CA ASP A 186 17.20 23.97 12.99
C ASP A 186 16.54 23.70 11.62
N CYS A 187 15.95 22.53 11.44
CA CYS A 187 15.20 22.18 10.23
C CYS A 187 13.67 22.42 10.37
N GLY A 188 13.25 23.05 11.47
CA GLY A 188 11.89 23.47 11.81
C GLY A 188 11.56 24.90 11.34
N GLU A 189 10.79 25.64 12.13
CA GLU A 189 10.15 26.89 11.69
C GLU A 189 11.03 28.15 11.84
N SER A 190 12.19 28.08 12.50
CA SER A 190 12.99 29.26 12.86
C SER A 190 13.58 29.94 11.63
N ALA A 191 13.09 31.14 11.29
CA ALA A 191 13.51 31.88 10.10
C ALA A 191 14.98 32.39 10.14
N ARG A 192 15.55 32.57 11.33
CA ARG A 192 16.95 32.96 11.55
C ARG A 192 17.55 32.18 12.72
N GLN A 193 18.84 31.90 12.64
CA GLN A 193 19.56 31.19 13.70
C GLN A 193 21.02 31.65 13.78
N GLU A 194 21.54 31.77 15.00
CA GLU A 194 22.98 31.92 15.25
C GLU A 194 23.67 30.55 15.17
N LEU A 195 24.73 30.46 14.35
CA LEU A 195 25.44 29.20 14.12
C LEU A 195 26.96 29.37 14.35
N PRO A 196 27.53 28.77 15.40
CA PRO A 196 28.96 28.82 15.67
C PRO A 196 29.79 28.21 14.52
N GLY A 197 30.81 28.94 14.06
CA GLY A 197 31.70 28.46 12.97
C GLY A 197 31.24 28.78 11.55
N PHE A 198 30.11 29.49 11.38
CA PHE A 198 29.68 30.03 10.09
C PHE A 198 30.05 31.51 9.94
N SER A 199 30.29 31.91 8.69
CA SER A 199 30.93 33.17 8.30
C SER A 199 30.17 34.47 8.64
N LEU A 200 28.90 34.41 9.05
CA LEU A 200 28.06 35.55 9.42
C LEU A 200 27.18 35.15 10.61
N LYS A 201 27.22 35.92 11.70
CA LYS A 201 26.65 35.54 13.02
C LYS A 201 25.12 35.43 13.08
N GLU A 202 24.39 35.91 12.08
CA GLU A 202 22.94 35.71 11.96
C GLU A 202 22.61 35.41 10.49
N LYS A 203 22.24 34.17 10.17
CA LYS A 203 21.83 33.80 8.80
C LYS A 203 20.34 33.52 8.74
N ALA A 204 19.74 33.86 7.60
CA ALA A 204 18.46 33.30 7.19
C ALA A 204 18.60 31.77 7.15
N ASN A 205 17.68 31.08 7.80
CA ASN A 205 17.67 29.63 7.80
C ASN A 205 17.00 29.13 6.50
N PRO A 206 17.76 28.52 5.55
CA PRO A 206 17.16 28.07 4.30
C PRO A 206 16.12 26.95 4.50
N PHE A 207 16.19 26.18 5.60
CA PHE A 207 15.24 25.11 5.90
C PHE A 207 13.86 25.63 6.34
N ALA A 208 13.79 26.84 6.91
CA ALA A 208 12.53 27.47 7.30
C ALA A 208 11.63 27.80 6.09
N LEU A 209 12.19 27.91 4.88
CA LEU A 209 11.43 28.07 3.65
C LEU A 209 10.71 26.78 3.19
N PHE A 210 11.12 25.61 3.72
CA PHE A 210 10.48 24.33 3.40
C PHE A 210 9.29 24.02 4.32
N ASN A 211 9.42 24.33 5.62
CA ASN A 211 8.47 23.88 6.64
C ASN A 211 7.93 24.99 7.57
N GLY A 212 8.50 26.20 7.54
CA GLY A 212 8.09 27.31 8.40
C GLY A 212 6.87 28.09 7.89
N VAL A 213 6.50 29.15 8.60
CA VAL A 213 5.39 30.05 8.20
C VAL A 213 5.57 30.60 6.78
N ILE A 214 6.82 30.87 6.39
CA ILE A 214 7.14 31.38 5.05
C ILE A 214 6.91 30.32 3.96
N ALA A 215 6.99 29.03 4.30
CA ALA A 215 6.77 27.94 3.35
C ALA A 215 5.36 27.94 2.75
N ARG A 216 4.37 28.48 3.47
CA ARG A 216 2.97 28.59 3.03
C ARG A 216 2.67 29.85 2.21
N ARG A 217 3.67 30.72 2.01
CA ARG A 217 3.49 31.93 1.20
C ARG A 217 3.40 31.56 -0.26
N ARG A 218 2.58 32.31 -1.01
CA ARG A 218 2.42 32.10 -2.43
C ARG A 218 3.55 32.74 -3.23
N VAL A 219 3.93 32.05 -4.31
CA VAL A 219 4.87 32.51 -5.32
C VAL A 219 4.14 32.44 -6.65
N ASP A 220 3.23 33.37 -6.93
CA ASP A 220 2.45 33.37 -8.17
C ASP A 220 2.72 34.67 -8.95
N PRO A 221 2.94 34.61 -10.28
CA PRO A 221 2.94 33.41 -11.12
C PRO A 221 4.26 32.62 -11.09
N VAL A 222 4.19 31.27 -11.21
CA VAL A 222 5.35 30.40 -11.47
C VAL A 222 5.46 30.10 -12.96
N PHE A 223 6.69 30.17 -13.47
CA PHE A 223 7.02 29.66 -14.81
C PHE A 223 7.40 28.20 -14.68
N ALA A 224 6.56 27.31 -15.21
CA ALA A 224 6.73 25.88 -15.11
C ALA A 224 6.70 25.22 -16.49
N GLY A 225 7.48 24.15 -16.65
CA GLY A 225 7.57 23.39 -17.89
C GLY A 225 8.48 22.19 -17.77
N ARG A 226 9.01 21.74 -18.90
CA ARG A 226 9.93 20.61 -19.00
C ARG A 226 11.26 20.98 -18.38
N ALA A 227 11.70 20.18 -17.42
CA ALA A 227 13.00 20.30 -16.79
C ALA A 227 13.72 18.95 -16.79
N HIS A 228 15.04 18.97 -17.03
CA HIS A 228 15.96 17.85 -16.90
C HIS A 228 16.01 17.33 -15.46
N GLY A 229 16.01 18.24 -14.49
CA GLY A 229 15.88 17.93 -13.06
C GLY A 229 17.18 17.62 -12.32
N ASP A 230 18.31 17.55 -13.03
CA ASP A 230 19.69 17.38 -12.50
C ASP A 230 20.73 17.90 -13.50
N LEU A 231 20.46 19.07 -14.10
CA LEU A 231 21.32 19.62 -15.15
C LEU A 231 22.69 20.01 -14.57
N SER A 232 23.77 19.50 -15.16
CA SER A 232 25.15 19.77 -14.73
C SER A 232 26.10 19.75 -15.93
N GLY A 233 27.29 20.34 -15.78
CA GLY A 233 28.30 20.35 -16.86
C GLY A 233 28.76 18.95 -17.30
N ARG A 234 28.51 17.92 -16.50
CA ARG A 234 28.83 16.51 -16.80
C ARG A 234 27.75 15.82 -17.64
N ASN A 235 26.51 16.27 -17.47
CA ASN A 235 25.33 15.74 -18.18
C ASN A 235 25.10 16.41 -19.54
N ILE A 236 25.95 17.38 -19.90
CA ILE A 236 25.89 18.12 -21.15
C ILE A 236 27.15 17.77 -21.95
N LEU A 237 26.98 17.06 -23.07
CA LEU A 237 28.06 16.76 -24.01
C LEU A 237 28.05 17.80 -25.13
N VAL A 238 29.22 18.37 -25.45
CA VAL A 238 29.40 19.34 -26.54
C VAL A 238 30.36 18.81 -27.59
N PRO A 239 30.05 18.93 -28.89
CA PRO A 239 31.01 18.64 -29.97
C PRO A 239 32.21 19.60 -29.93
N THR A 240 33.40 19.12 -30.29
CA THR A 240 34.64 19.92 -30.21
C THR A 240 35.50 19.95 -31.47
N ASP A 241 35.05 19.35 -32.57
CA ASP A 241 35.80 19.30 -33.83
C ASP A 241 35.05 20.09 -34.93
N PRO A 242 35.61 21.18 -35.49
CA PRO A 242 36.94 21.77 -35.23
C PRO A 242 37.02 22.73 -34.02
N SER A 243 35.89 23.10 -33.42
CA SER A 243 35.80 23.94 -32.22
C SER A 243 34.55 23.58 -31.38
N VAL A 244 34.41 24.13 -30.17
CA VAL A 244 33.25 23.87 -29.31
C VAL A 244 31.96 24.39 -29.96
N ASP A 245 31.02 23.50 -30.25
CA ASP A 245 29.70 23.84 -30.78
C ASP A 245 28.62 23.66 -29.70
N ALA A 246 28.42 24.70 -28.90
CA ALA A 246 27.43 24.70 -27.82
C ALA A 246 25.97 24.63 -28.33
N ALA A 247 25.72 24.93 -29.61
CA ALA A 247 24.38 24.84 -30.19
C ALA A 247 23.99 23.40 -30.54
N ARG A 248 24.95 22.48 -30.68
CA ARG A 248 24.73 21.04 -30.97
C ARG A 248 24.95 20.13 -29.76
N TYR A 249 24.78 20.67 -28.55
CA TYR A 249 24.92 19.91 -27.32
C TYR A 249 23.97 18.72 -27.22
N ILE A 250 24.31 17.75 -26.39
CA ILE A 250 23.53 16.53 -26.14
C ILE A 250 23.43 16.31 -24.63
N LEU A 251 22.22 16.17 -24.13
CA LEU A 251 21.88 15.86 -22.75
C LEU A 251 21.83 14.34 -22.56
N ILE A 252 22.52 13.90 -21.52
CA ILE A 252 22.50 12.54 -20.99
C ILE A 252 22.00 12.59 -19.55
N ASP A 253 21.65 11.44 -18.97
CA ASP A 253 21.22 11.36 -17.56
C ASP A 253 20.00 12.25 -17.20
N TYR A 254 18.99 12.24 -18.06
CA TYR A 254 17.74 12.98 -17.84
C TYR A 254 16.64 12.11 -17.21
N ASP A 255 17.00 11.07 -16.43
CA ASP A 255 16.03 10.17 -15.77
C ASP A 255 15.28 10.83 -14.59
N ARG A 256 15.69 12.06 -14.26
CA ARG A 256 15.05 12.94 -13.27
C ARG A 256 14.07 13.93 -13.86
N TRP A 257 13.83 13.85 -15.17
CA TRP A 257 12.93 14.72 -15.93
C TRP A 257 11.53 14.86 -15.32
N ALA A 258 10.97 16.05 -15.46
CA ALA A 258 9.59 16.39 -15.10
C ALA A 258 8.97 17.30 -16.18
N PRO A 259 7.71 17.05 -16.61
CA PRO A 259 7.05 17.84 -17.65
C PRO A 259 6.50 19.18 -17.16
N ASN A 260 6.35 19.36 -15.84
CA ASN A 260 5.80 20.56 -15.21
C ASN A 260 6.56 20.88 -13.91
N ALA A 261 7.78 21.39 -14.04
CA ALA A 261 8.64 21.82 -12.93
C ALA A 261 9.06 23.29 -13.11
N PRO A 262 9.42 24.00 -12.03
CA PRO A 262 9.88 25.38 -12.13
C PRO A 262 11.06 25.52 -13.09
N LEU A 263 10.94 26.41 -14.09
CA LEU A 263 11.97 26.56 -15.14
C LEU A 263 13.29 27.11 -14.61
N ALA A 264 13.27 27.86 -13.50
CA ALA A 264 14.48 28.36 -12.85
C ALA A 264 15.34 27.25 -12.22
N ARG A 265 14.80 26.03 -12.05
CA ARG A 265 15.46 24.89 -11.41
C ARG A 265 16.77 24.52 -12.10
N ASP A 266 16.73 24.23 -13.40
CA ASP A 266 17.88 23.67 -14.12
C ASP A 266 19.02 24.69 -14.32
N PRO A 267 18.75 25.96 -14.72
CA PRO A 267 19.80 26.98 -14.85
C PRO A 267 20.54 27.25 -13.54
N MET A 268 19.82 27.34 -12.42
CA MET A 268 20.43 27.61 -11.12
C MET A 268 21.18 26.39 -10.59
N HIS A 269 20.65 25.17 -10.80
CA HIS A 269 21.36 23.94 -10.46
C HIS A 269 22.65 23.78 -11.29
N LEU A 270 22.63 24.10 -12.60
CA LEU A 270 23.81 24.09 -13.46
C LEU A 270 24.87 25.08 -12.96
N LEU A 271 24.48 26.31 -12.64
CA LEU A 271 25.39 27.34 -12.13
C LEU A 271 26.09 26.90 -10.84
N VAL A 272 25.35 26.31 -9.89
CA VAL A 272 25.92 25.78 -8.64
C VAL A 272 26.83 24.57 -8.92
N ALA A 273 26.42 23.66 -9.80
CA ALA A 273 27.22 22.48 -10.14
C ALA A 273 28.56 22.84 -10.79
N LEU A 274 28.56 23.77 -11.75
CA LEU A 274 29.78 24.28 -12.41
C LEU A 274 30.70 25.00 -11.42
N THR A 275 30.14 25.78 -10.50
CA THR A 275 30.92 26.45 -9.46
C THR A 275 31.60 25.43 -8.54
N LEU A 276 30.87 24.38 -8.15
CA LEU A 276 31.41 23.31 -7.31
C LEU A 276 32.51 22.48 -8.00
N ASP A 277 32.46 22.34 -9.33
CA ASP A 277 33.49 21.63 -10.09
C ASP A 277 34.86 22.34 -10.06
N HIS A 278 34.89 23.64 -9.73
CA HIS A 278 36.12 24.44 -9.69
C HIS A 278 36.34 25.18 -8.37
N LEU A 279 35.52 24.90 -7.34
CA LEU A 279 35.49 25.70 -6.10
C LEU A 279 36.86 25.74 -5.40
N ASP A 280 37.62 24.65 -5.50
CA ASP A 280 38.96 24.46 -4.94
C ASP A 280 40.07 25.20 -5.70
N THR A 281 39.81 25.67 -6.92
CA THR A 281 40.75 26.50 -7.68
C THR A 281 40.87 27.92 -7.11
N TRP A 282 39.87 28.37 -6.34
CA TRP A 282 39.89 29.63 -5.61
C TRP A 282 40.27 29.42 -4.15
N LYS A 283 40.98 30.40 -3.59
CA LYS A 283 41.23 30.44 -2.14
C LYS A 283 39.91 30.60 -1.37
N GLN A 284 39.80 29.94 -0.22
CA GLN A 284 38.57 29.89 0.58
C GLN A 284 38.06 31.26 1.05
N ASP A 285 38.93 32.27 1.18
CA ASP A 285 38.56 33.65 1.50
C ASP A 285 37.74 34.34 0.40
N LEU A 286 37.80 33.84 -0.85
CA LEU A 286 37.01 34.33 -1.97
C LEU A 286 35.62 33.69 -2.08
N TRP A 287 35.39 32.56 -1.41
CA TRP A 287 34.14 31.77 -1.52
C TRP A 287 32.86 32.53 -1.14
N PRO A 288 32.84 33.41 -0.10
CA PRO A 288 31.69 34.26 0.17
C PRO A 288 31.39 35.25 -0.97
N GLY A 289 32.43 35.79 -1.61
CA GLY A 289 32.31 36.67 -2.78
C GLY A 289 31.70 35.93 -3.97
N ILE A 290 32.06 34.66 -4.16
CA ILE A 290 31.47 33.78 -5.18
C ILE A 290 29.98 33.54 -4.91
N ALA A 291 29.59 33.20 -3.67
CA ALA A 291 28.18 33.03 -3.31
C ALA A 291 27.38 34.31 -3.56
N LYS A 292 27.95 35.49 -3.23
CA LYS A 292 27.35 36.80 -3.51
C LYS A 292 27.16 37.05 -5.02
N ALA A 293 28.11 36.65 -5.85
CA ALA A 293 28.00 36.77 -7.31
C ALA A 293 26.89 35.88 -7.91
N LEU A 294 26.63 34.71 -7.33
CA LEU A 294 25.51 33.83 -7.72
C LEU A 294 24.15 34.41 -7.32
N VAL A 295 24.05 34.94 -6.09
CA VAL A 295 22.80 35.50 -5.55
C VAL A 295 22.48 36.87 -6.16
N HIS A 296 23.49 37.70 -6.46
CA HIS A 296 23.29 39.05 -7.02
C HIS A 296 24.10 39.25 -8.31
N PRO A 297 23.67 38.68 -9.45
CA PRO A 297 24.44 38.65 -10.69
C PRO A 297 24.74 40.04 -11.29
N THR A 298 23.97 41.07 -10.93
CA THR A 298 24.13 42.45 -11.42
C THR A 298 24.84 43.38 -10.44
N ARG A 299 25.15 42.94 -9.21
CA ARG A 299 25.80 43.77 -8.17
C ARG A 299 27.21 43.26 -7.89
N THR A 300 28.11 43.52 -8.82
CA THR A 300 29.51 43.07 -8.77
C THR A 300 30.48 44.08 -8.14
N ASP A 301 29.99 45.25 -7.73
CA ASP A 301 30.79 46.31 -7.13
C ASP A 301 31.48 45.84 -5.83
N GLY A 302 32.79 46.09 -5.75
CA GLY A 302 33.62 45.72 -4.60
C GLY A 302 33.99 44.22 -4.51
N LEU A 303 33.63 43.40 -5.50
CA LEU A 303 34.10 42.01 -5.55
C LEU A 303 35.56 41.91 -6.08
N PRO A 304 36.38 40.97 -5.57
CA PRO A 304 37.76 40.80 -6.02
C PRO A 304 37.86 40.49 -7.53
N ALA A 305 38.86 41.07 -8.21
CA ALA A 305 39.11 40.78 -9.64
C ALA A 305 39.35 39.29 -9.92
N ALA A 306 39.83 38.54 -8.94
CA ALA A 306 40.09 37.09 -9.02
C ALA A 306 38.84 36.23 -9.26
N ILE A 307 37.63 36.76 -9.04
CA ILE A 307 36.36 36.05 -9.29
C ILE A 307 35.56 36.62 -10.46
N LYS A 308 36.18 37.47 -11.30
CA LYS A 308 35.52 38.15 -12.42
C LYS A 308 34.87 37.16 -13.41
N SER A 309 35.57 36.09 -13.76
CA SER A 309 35.06 35.04 -14.66
C SER A 309 33.79 34.37 -14.10
N GLN A 310 33.71 34.20 -12.78
CA GLN A 310 32.54 33.65 -12.11
C GLN A 310 31.37 34.64 -12.10
N CYS A 311 31.63 35.93 -11.98
CA CYS A 311 30.61 36.98 -12.14
C CYS A 311 30.06 37.01 -13.57
N GLU A 312 30.94 36.92 -14.57
CA GLU A 312 30.57 36.86 -16.00
C GLU A 312 29.72 35.62 -16.31
N LEU A 313 30.09 34.44 -15.79
CA LEU A 313 29.31 33.21 -15.90
C LEU A 313 27.94 33.30 -15.23
N SER A 314 27.89 33.81 -13.99
CA SER A 314 26.64 34.00 -13.24
C SER A 314 25.68 34.92 -14.01
N LEU A 315 26.17 36.08 -14.46
CA LEU A 315 25.39 37.03 -15.24
C LEU A 315 24.89 36.39 -16.54
N ALA A 316 25.75 35.68 -17.29
CA ALA A 316 25.38 35.03 -18.53
C ALA A 316 24.26 33.99 -18.36
N ILE A 317 24.35 33.11 -17.34
CA ILE A 317 23.32 32.10 -17.05
C ILE A 317 22.01 32.77 -16.59
N HIS A 318 22.07 33.75 -15.69
CA HIS A 318 20.88 34.47 -15.23
C HIS A 318 20.17 35.17 -16.40
N THR A 319 20.91 35.90 -17.25
CA THR A 319 20.35 36.58 -18.42
C THR A 319 19.79 35.60 -19.44
N ALA A 320 20.45 34.48 -19.70
CA ALA A 320 19.97 33.48 -20.65
C ALA A 320 18.76 32.68 -20.16
N SER A 321 18.52 32.65 -18.84
CA SER A 321 17.44 31.88 -18.22
C SER A 321 16.08 32.61 -18.20
N VAL A 322 16.03 33.90 -18.52
CA VAL A 322 14.80 34.71 -18.46
C VAL A 322 13.80 34.24 -19.54
N PRO A 323 12.61 33.71 -19.20
CA PRO A 323 11.63 33.22 -20.18
C PRO A 323 11.08 34.33 -21.10
N ASP A 324 10.75 34.01 -22.36
CA ASP A 324 10.23 34.97 -23.35
C ASP A 324 8.92 35.69 -22.91
N ASP A 325 8.07 35.01 -22.15
CA ASP A 325 6.78 35.52 -21.64
C ASP A 325 6.93 36.41 -20.39
N SER A 326 8.15 36.68 -19.92
CA SER A 326 8.42 37.39 -18.66
C SER A 326 8.28 38.93 -18.71
N LYS A 327 7.77 39.49 -19.81
CA LYS A 327 7.59 40.96 -19.95
C LYS A 327 6.65 41.50 -18.87
N GLY A 328 7.23 42.18 -17.88
CA GLY A 328 6.50 42.80 -16.77
C GLY A 328 6.50 42.02 -15.44
N VAL A 329 7.11 40.83 -15.39
CA VAL A 329 7.16 39.96 -14.18
C VAL A 329 8.61 39.61 -13.78
N GLY A 330 9.50 40.60 -13.91
CA GLY A 330 10.93 40.43 -13.63
C GLY A 330 11.25 40.16 -12.16
N MET A 331 10.42 40.65 -11.23
CA MET A 331 10.59 40.39 -9.80
C MET A 331 10.19 38.95 -9.45
N GLU A 332 9.13 38.44 -10.04
CA GLU A 332 8.60 37.10 -9.79
C GLU A 332 9.52 36.03 -10.36
N TRP A 333 10.14 36.29 -11.53
CA TRP A 333 11.21 35.43 -12.05
C TRP A 333 12.44 35.46 -11.13
N ARG A 334 12.82 36.64 -10.65
CA ARG A 334 13.93 36.82 -9.70
C ARG A 334 13.71 36.01 -8.41
N LEU A 335 12.51 36.02 -7.84
CA LEU A 335 12.14 35.21 -6.68
C LEU A 335 12.29 33.70 -6.96
N GLN A 336 11.88 33.23 -8.14
CA GLN A 336 12.04 31.82 -8.55
C GLN A 336 13.51 31.41 -8.72
N CYS A 337 14.37 32.29 -9.23
CA CYS A 337 15.82 32.05 -9.27
C CYS A 337 16.43 31.95 -7.87
N LEU A 338 16.00 32.81 -6.93
CA LEU A 338 16.46 32.76 -5.54
C LEU A 338 16.04 31.46 -4.84
N LEU A 339 14.77 31.05 -4.98
CA LEU A 339 14.30 29.76 -4.47
C LEU A 339 15.04 28.59 -5.12
N SER A 340 15.37 28.69 -6.41
CA SER A 340 16.13 27.64 -7.10
C SER A 340 17.58 27.55 -6.64
N LEU A 341 18.20 28.67 -6.25
CA LEU A 341 19.52 28.66 -5.58
C LEU A 341 19.46 28.09 -4.17
N VAL A 342 18.39 28.37 -3.39
CA VAL A 342 18.14 27.72 -2.10
C VAL A 342 18.04 26.20 -2.29
N GLY A 343 17.19 25.76 -3.21
CA GLY A 343 17.00 24.35 -3.53
C GLY A 343 18.30 23.67 -3.99
N ALA A 344 19.05 24.29 -4.91
CA ALA A 344 20.33 23.77 -5.38
C ALA A 344 21.38 23.66 -4.26
N GLY A 345 21.52 24.71 -3.43
CA GLY A 345 22.42 24.70 -2.28
C GLY A 345 22.06 23.58 -1.29
N VAL A 346 20.77 23.46 -0.92
CA VAL A 346 20.28 22.41 -0.03
C VAL A 346 20.48 21.02 -0.63
N VAL A 347 20.20 20.79 -1.91
CA VAL A 347 20.43 19.50 -2.59
C VAL A 347 21.88 19.04 -2.46
N HIS A 348 22.84 19.96 -2.58
CA HIS A 348 24.26 19.63 -2.48
C HIS A 348 24.76 19.32 -1.07
N LEU A 349 24.04 19.74 0.00
CA LEU A 349 24.33 19.32 1.38
C LEU A 349 24.15 17.81 1.56
N GLY A 350 23.10 17.26 0.95
CA GLY A 350 22.78 15.84 0.94
C GLY A 350 23.51 15.01 -0.11
N ARG A 351 24.42 15.61 -0.90
CA ARG A 351 25.25 14.91 -1.90
C ARG A 351 26.64 14.59 -1.36
N THR A 352 27.26 13.56 -1.93
CA THR A 352 28.72 13.36 -1.82
C THR A 352 29.38 14.33 -2.79
N LEU A 353 30.30 15.16 -2.29
CA LEU A 353 31.05 16.12 -3.11
C LEU A 353 32.47 15.60 -3.31
N HIS A 354 32.86 15.45 -4.57
CA HIS A 354 34.20 15.00 -4.96
C HIS A 354 35.12 16.22 -5.17
N VAL A 355 35.40 16.91 -4.07
CA VAL A 355 36.32 18.06 -3.99
C VAL A 355 37.33 17.80 -2.88
N PRO A 356 38.51 18.45 -2.87
CA PRO A 356 39.56 18.19 -1.87
C PRO A 356 39.09 18.35 -0.41
N ASP A 357 38.18 19.29 -0.14
CA ASP A 357 37.55 19.49 1.16
C ASP A 357 36.01 19.49 1.05
N PRO A 358 35.38 18.30 1.10
CA PRO A 358 33.93 18.17 0.99
C PRO A 358 33.17 18.86 2.12
N ALA A 359 33.76 18.96 3.32
CA ALA A 359 33.12 19.58 4.47
C ALA A 359 33.04 21.10 4.28
N ALA A 360 34.13 21.73 3.85
CA ALA A 360 34.14 23.16 3.54
C ALA A 360 33.22 23.49 2.35
N ALA A 361 33.20 22.67 1.30
CA ALA A 361 32.31 22.87 0.16
C ALA A 361 30.82 22.76 0.53
N LYS A 362 30.43 21.82 1.41
CA LYS A 362 29.06 21.76 1.93
C LYS A 362 28.70 22.98 2.77
N ARG A 363 29.64 23.49 3.59
CA ARG A 363 29.42 24.76 4.30
C ARG A 363 29.22 25.92 3.33
N TRP A 364 29.97 25.97 2.23
CA TRP A 364 29.74 26.95 1.18
C TRP A 364 28.34 26.81 0.53
N CYS A 365 27.86 25.59 0.27
CA CYS A 365 26.50 25.37 -0.23
C CYS A 365 25.42 25.86 0.74
N PHE A 366 25.61 25.66 2.04
CA PHE A 366 24.71 26.19 3.06
C PHE A 366 24.75 27.72 3.10
N ASP A 367 25.95 28.30 3.03
CA ASP A 367 26.15 29.75 3.01
C ASP A 367 25.47 30.39 1.79
N LEU A 368 25.55 29.75 0.63
CA LEU A 368 24.83 30.15 -0.59
C LEU A 368 23.32 30.08 -0.38
N ALA A 369 22.80 28.96 0.14
CA ALA A 369 21.36 28.78 0.36
C ALA A 369 20.81 29.79 1.37
N ALA A 370 21.54 30.04 2.46
CA ALA A 370 21.19 31.05 3.45
C ALA A 370 21.20 32.48 2.86
N MET A 371 22.18 32.81 2.02
CA MET A 371 22.24 34.12 1.37
C MET A 371 21.08 34.30 0.37
N ALA A 372 20.76 33.27 -0.41
CA ALA A 372 19.62 33.28 -1.31
C ALA A 372 18.28 33.37 -0.55
N ALA A 373 18.15 32.68 0.59
CA ALA A 373 16.99 32.75 1.47
C ALA A 373 16.79 34.15 2.07
N ALA A 374 17.88 34.80 2.49
CA ALA A 374 17.84 36.17 2.98
C ALA A 374 17.37 37.15 1.89
N ALA A 375 17.98 37.07 0.69
CA ALA A 375 17.58 37.90 -0.45
C ALA A 375 16.10 37.66 -0.84
N PHE A 376 15.63 36.41 -0.80
CA PHE A 376 14.23 36.09 -1.08
C PHE A 376 13.29 36.74 -0.06
N MET A 377 13.60 36.66 1.23
CA MET A 377 12.78 37.27 2.29
C MET A 377 12.77 38.80 2.23
N GLU A 378 13.86 39.42 1.80
CA GLU A 378 13.96 40.88 1.61
C GLU A 378 13.19 41.36 0.36
N GLU A 379 13.23 40.58 -0.72
CA GLU A 379 12.59 40.92 -2.00
C GLU A 379 11.09 40.54 -2.05
N MET A 380 10.60 39.71 -1.11
CA MET A 380 9.18 39.33 -1.01
C MET A 380 8.26 40.46 -0.49
N PRO A 381 7.16 40.81 -1.18
CA PRO A 381 6.19 41.81 -0.72
C PRO A 381 5.53 41.42 0.62
N ALA A 382 5.17 42.34 1.51
CA ALA A 382 4.39 42.02 2.71
C ALA A 382 2.89 41.87 2.37
N GLU A 383 2.23 40.78 2.79
CA GLU A 383 0.77 40.62 2.63
C GLU A 383 0.00 41.12 3.87
N THR A 384 -0.96 42.01 3.64
CA THR A 384 -1.91 42.53 4.64
C THR A 384 -3.00 41.49 4.90
N ILE A 385 -2.94 40.80 6.05
CA ILE A 385 -3.92 39.77 6.42
C ILE A 385 -5.25 40.43 6.83
N ASN A 386 -6.30 40.21 6.04
CA ASN A 386 -7.67 40.58 6.36
C ASN A 386 -8.31 39.52 7.27
N THR A 387 -8.44 39.85 8.55
CA THR A 387 -9.18 39.11 9.58
C THR A 387 -10.69 39.13 9.31
N ARG A 388 -11.38 37.98 9.35
CA ARG A 388 -12.80 37.93 9.77
C ARG A 388 -13.25 36.54 10.26
N ARG A 389 -13.81 36.59 11.48
CA ARG A 389 -14.73 35.68 12.20
C ARG A 389 -14.12 34.55 13.05
N GLY A 390 -14.22 34.76 14.37
CA GLY A 390 -14.69 33.71 15.27
C GLY A 390 -14.05 33.60 16.65
N GLU A 391 -13.70 34.71 17.32
CA GLU A 391 -13.28 34.70 18.73
C GLU A 391 -14.40 34.18 19.65
N VAL A 392 -14.23 32.98 20.23
CA VAL A 392 -14.30 32.75 21.68
C VAL A 392 -13.37 31.57 21.98
N ASN A 393 -12.13 31.84 22.38
CA ASN A 393 -11.35 30.93 23.21
C ASN A 393 -10.32 31.78 23.96
N ARG A 394 -10.57 32.00 25.25
CA ARG A 394 -9.47 32.31 26.17
C ARG A 394 -8.64 31.03 26.28
N PRO A 395 -7.34 31.04 25.97
CA PRO A 395 -6.49 29.91 26.32
C PRO A 395 -6.46 29.82 27.84
N MET A 396 -6.89 28.67 28.38
CA MET A 396 -6.36 28.23 29.66
C MET A 396 -4.84 28.09 29.50
N PRO A 397 -4.04 28.48 30.51
CA PRO A 397 -2.60 28.41 30.41
C PRO A 397 -2.17 26.95 30.17
N ASP A 398 -1.30 26.75 29.19
CA ASP A 398 -0.40 25.60 29.14
C ASP A 398 0.45 25.63 30.42
N ALA A 399 -0.09 25.05 31.49
CA ALA A 399 0.69 24.66 32.65
C ALA A 399 1.21 23.25 32.36
N ASP A 400 2.54 23.14 32.30
CA ASP A 400 3.35 21.93 32.35
C ASP A 400 2.57 20.64 32.66
N LEU A 401 2.26 19.85 31.62
CA LEU A 401 1.94 18.45 31.81
C LEU A 401 3.23 17.74 32.26
N PRO A 402 3.24 17.03 33.40
CA PRO A 402 4.41 16.25 33.79
C PRO A 402 4.71 15.22 32.69
N ALA A 403 5.95 15.22 32.22
CA ALA A 403 6.45 14.24 31.26
C ALA A 403 6.05 12.83 31.70
N SER A 404 5.48 12.06 30.78
CA SER A 404 5.18 10.65 31.05
C SER A 404 6.43 9.95 31.57
N PRO A 405 6.34 9.23 32.71
CA PRO A 405 7.50 8.67 33.37
C PRO A 405 8.13 7.58 32.47
N GLY A 406 9.37 7.79 32.01
CA GLY A 406 10.06 6.94 31.02
C GLY A 406 10.16 5.47 31.41
N LEU A 407 10.44 4.58 30.44
CA LEU A 407 10.59 3.13 30.68
C LEU A 407 11.59 2.85 31.81
N VAL A 408 11.17 2.07 32.80
CA VAL A 408 12.02 1.57 33.90
C VAL A 408 12.47 0.16 33.55
N ASP A 409 13.78 -0.09 33.59
CA ASP A 409 14.45 -1.40 33.47
C ASP A 409 13.83 -2.40 32.47
N ARG A 410 13.76 -2.02 31.19
CA ARG A 410 13.31 -2.89 30.07
C ARG A 410 14.36 -2.99 28.97
N HIS A 411 15.64 -2.87 29.34
CA HIS A 411 16.73 -2.71 28.36
C HIS A 411 16.96 -3.97 27.50
N GLU A 412 16.78 -5.18 28.05
CA GLU A 412 16.90 -6.42 27.28
C GLU A 412 15.69 -6.63 26.35
N ASP A 413 14.47 -6.50 26.89
CA ASP A 413 13.23 -6.59 26.11
C ASP A 413 13.21 -5.63 24.92
N ARG A 414 13.59 -4.36 25.17
CA ARG A 414 13.68 -3.29 24.18
C ARG A 414 14.73 -3.59 23.11
N ARG A 415 15.94 -4.05 23.51
CA ARG A 415 17.00 -4.42 22.56
C ARG A 415 16.60 -5.62 21.69
N GLY A 416 15.99 -6.65 22.26
CA GLY A 416 15.55 -7.84 21.54
C GLY A 416 14.46 -7.53 20.51
N LEU A 417 13.46 -6.73 20.90
CA LEU A 417 12.36 -6.35 20.01
C LEU A 417 12.86 -5.41 18.90
N LEU A 418 13.70 -4.43 19.23
CA LEU A 418 14.32 -3.53 18.25
C LEU A 418 15.15 -4.32 17.21
N ALA A 419 15.97 -5.27 17.65
CA ALA A 419 16.76 -6.11 16.74
C ALA A 419 15.86 -6.92 15.79
N THR A 420 14.75 -7.44 16.29
CA THR A 420 13.78 -8.20 15.48
C THR A 420 13.15 -7.32 14.41
N LEU A 421 12.63 -6.14 14.80
CA LEU A 421 11.94 -5.21 13.91
C LEU A 421 12.88 -4.44 12.97
N ALA A 422 14.17 -4.33 13.30
CA ALA A 422 15.19 -3.67 12.48
C ALA A 422 15.95 -4.64 11.54
N SER A 423 15.76 -5.96 11.69
CA SER A 423 16.38 -6.97 10.83
C SER A 423 15.80 -6.97 9.41
N ASP A 424 16.53 -7.46 8.41
CA ASP A 424 16.00 -7.63 7.04
C ASP A 424 15.12 -8.89 6.90
N ALA A 425 14.87 -9.61 8.01
CA ALA A 425 13.98 -10.76 8.03
C ALA A 425 12.52 -10.30 7.95
N CYS A 426 11.86 -10.58 6.83
CA CYS A 426 10.44 -10.34 6.62
C CYS A 426 9.55 -11.42 7.28
N GLY A 427 8.26 -11.12 7.42
CA GLY A 427 7.24 -12.04 7.94
C GLY A 427 6.54 -11.57 9.22
N VAL A 428 5.77 -12.48 9.85
CA VAL A 428 4.97 -12.19 11.05
C VAL A 428 5.74 -12.54 12.34
N ARG A 429 5.58 -11.72 13.39
CA ARG A 429 6.23 -11.80 14.71
C ARG A 429 5.19 -11.59 15.82
N LEU A 430 5.43 -12.17 17.00
CA LEU A 430 4.48 -12.19 18.12
C LEU A 430 5.11 -11.62 19.40
N LEU A 431 4.45 -10.66 20.05
CA LEU A 431 4.76 -10.16 21.39
C LEU A 431 3.62 -10.51 22.34
N HIS A 432 3.91 -11.31 23.36
CA HIS A 432 2.93 -11.87 24.30
C HIS A 432 3.15 -11.35 25.72
N GLY A 433 2.09 -11.08 26.46
CA GLY A 433 2.16 -10.77 27.90
C GLY A 433 0.80 -10.45 28.51
N VAL A 434 0.72 -10.46 29.85
CA VAL A 434 -0.53 -10.22 30.59
C VAL A 434 -1.04 -8.77 30.46
N ARG A 435 -2.29 -8.51 30.84
CA ARG A 435 -2.93 -7.18 30.76
C ARG A 435 -2.20 -6.18 31.66
N GLY A 436 -1.99 -4.95 31.18
CA GLY A 436 -1.36 -3.87 31.96
C GLY A 436 0.17 -3.98 32.15
N ILE A 437 0.81 -5.05 31.67
CA ILE A 437 2.24 -5.32 31.92
C ILE A 437 3.20 -4.34 31.24
N GLY A 438 2.71 -3.55 30.27
CA GLY A 438 3.49 -2.52 29.58
C GLY A 438 3.87 -2.81 28.12
N LYS A 439 3.21 -3.78 27.46
CA LYS A 439 3.47 -4.14 26.04
C LYS A 439 3.42 -2.92 25.11
N THR A 440 2.32 -2.17 25.11
CA THR A 440 2.15 -0.98 24.26
C THR A 440 3.25 0.05 24.52
N ARG A 441 3.59 0.34 25.79
CA ARG A 441 4.68 1.28 26.11
C ARG A 441 6.06 0.80 25.63
N LEU A 442 6.35 -0.49 25.73
CA LEU A 442 7.58 -1.07 25.19
C LEU A 442 7.63 -0.89 23.67
N VAL A 443 6.52 -1.19 22.99
CA VAL A 443 6.39 -1.03 21.54
C VAL A 443 6.55 0.43 21.14
N ASP A 444 5.86 1.36 21.80
CA ASP A 444 5.97 2.81 21.51
C ASP A 444 7.42 3.29 21.59
N ALA A 445 8.17 2.86 22.62
CA ALA A 445 9.58 3.22 22.76
C ALA A 445 10.47 2.55 21.71
N VAL A 446 10.21 1.29 21.34
CA VAL A 446 10.94 0.62 20.26
C VAL A 446 10.62 1.24 18.90
N LEU A 447 9.38 1.64 18.64
CA LEU A 447 8.99 2.34 17.43
C LEU A 447 9.62 3.73 17.37
N ALA A 448 9.68 4.45 18.49
CA ALA A 448 10.41 5.71 18.61
C ALA A 448 11.90 5.52 18.33
N ASP A 449 12.52 4.45 18.86
CA ASP A 449 13.91 4.09 18.54
C ASP A 449 14.09 3.75 17.07
N LEU A 450 13.19 2.96 16.48
CA LEU A 450 13.24 2.60 15.06
C LEU A 450 13.13 3.83 14.16
N ALA A 451 12.22 4.75 14.48
CA ALA A 451 12.08 6.03 13.81
C ALA A 451 13.35 6.89 13.96
N ALA A 452 13.99 6.85 15.14
CA ALA A 452 15.24 7.57 15.40
C ALA A 452 16.49 6.90 14.80
N SER A 453 16.49 5.57 14.60
CA SER A 453 17.66 4.77 14.20
C SER A 453 17.99 4.85 12.70
N ARG A 454 17.04 5.24 11.84
CA ARG A 454 17.23 5.31 10.38
C ARG A 454 16.53 6.53 9.73
N PRO A 455 16.99 7.76 9.96
CA PRO A 455 16.48 8.92 9.24
C PRO A 455 17.03 8.93 7.79
N GLY A 456 16.17 8.67 6.80
CA GLY A 456 16.55 8.60 5.38
C GLY A 456 15.50 7.98 4.43
N ALA A 457 15.79 7.99 3.12
CA ALA A 457 14.95 7.43 2.05
C ALA A 457 14.75 5.90 2.12
N ASP A 458 15.52 5.21 2.97
CA ASP A 458 15.37 3.80 3.37
C ASP A 458 14.68 3.64 4.74
N SER A 459 14.00 4.69 5.21
CA SER A 459 13.25 4.63 6.46
C SER A 459 12.16 3.58 6.33
N ARG A 460 12.20 2.62 7.25
CA ARG A 460 11.12 1.66 7.43
C ARG A 460 9.86 2.46 7.69
N ARG A 461 8.83 2.28 6.87
CA ARG A 461 7.49 2.78 7.16
C ARG A 461 7.02 2.11 8.42
N ILE A 462 6.62 2.89 9.40
CA ILE A 462 6.09 2.36 10.66
C ILE A 462 4.62 2.71 10.69
N ALA A 463 3.80 1.67 10.72
CA ALA A 463 2.39 1.79 10.94
C ALA A 463 2.04 1.14 12.26
N HIS A 464 1.30 1.85 13.11
CA HIS A 464 0.79 1.34 14.36
C HIS A 464 -0.73 1.32 14.27
N HIS A 465 -1.31 0.13 14.35
CA HIS A 465 -2.73 -0.11 14.29
C HIS A 465 -3.21 -0.68 15.62
N ASP A 466 -4.19 -0.04 16.22
CA ASP A 466 -4.82 -0.49 17.46
C ASP A 466 -6.12 -1.22 17.13
N ALA A 467 -6.10 -2.56 17.23
CA ALA A 467 -7.22 -3.41 16.87
C ALA A 467 -8.44 -3.26 17.79
N ARG A 468 -8.32 -2.52 18.90
CA ARG A 468 -9.44 -2.25 19.83
C ARG A 468 -10.44 -1.24 19.27
N PHE A 469 -9.94 -0.26 18.53
CA PHE A 469 -10.73 0.90 18.09
C PHE A 469 -10.96 0.92 16.58
N HIS A 470 -10.16 0.15 15.85
CA HIS A 470 -10.19 0.09 14.41
C HIS A 470 -10.12 -1.38 13.98
N THR A 471 -11.01 -1.78 13.07
CA THR A 471 -10.91 -3.11 12.49
C THR A 471 -9.72 -3.16 11.55
N LEU A 472 -8.93 -4.23 11.64
CA LEU A 472 -7.90 -4.54 10.67
C LEU A 472 -8.47 -5.49 9.63
N ASP A 473 -8.89 -4.95 8.49
CA ASP A 473 -9.14 -5.74 7.29
C ASP A 473 -7.89 -5.73 6.39
N VAL A 474 -7.89 -6.55 5.34
CA VAL A 474 -6.75 -6.59 4.39
C VAL A 474 -6.52 -5.23 3.72
N ALA A 475 -7.56 -4.44 3.47
CA ALA A 475 -7.40 -3.13 2.83
C ALA A 475 -6.62 -2.16 3.71
N THR A 476 -6.98 -2.07 4.99
CA THR A 476 -6.31 -1.25 6.01
C THR A 476 -4.90 -1.78 6.28
N PHE A 477 -4.73 -3.10 6.31
CA PHE A 477 -3.42 -3.73 6.43
C PHE A 477 -2.47 -3.30 5.29
N VAL A 478 -2.97 -3.23 4.06
CA VAL A 478 -2.16 -2.76 2.93
C VAL A 478 -1.92 -1.25 2.95
N ASP A 479 -2.87 -0.45 3.44
CA ASP A 479 -2.64 1.00 3.65
C ASP A 479 -1.44 1.25 4.57
N HIS A 480 -1.33 0.46 5.63
CA HIS A 480 -0.20 0.51 6.58
C HIS A 480 1.14 0.17 5.91
N ILE A 481 1.15 -0.69 4.91
CA ILE A 481 2.34 -1.02 4.12
C ILE A 481 2.66 0.11 3.10
N GLU A 482 1.65 0.67 2.46
CA GLU A 482 1.81 1.66 1.37
C GLU A 482 2.07 3.10 1.84
N GLY A 483 1.71 3.46 3.08
CA GLY A 483 2.08 4.73 3.73
C GLY A 483 1.32 5.98 3.26
N ALA A 484 0.30 5.85 2.40
CA ALA A 484 -0.59 6.96 2.00
C ALA A 484 -2.00 6.44 1.67
N ARG A 485 -3.04 7.17 2.12
CA ARG A 485 -4.41 7.02 1.61
C ARG A 485 -4.53 7.80 0.31
N ASP A 486 -4.86 7.13 -0.80
CA ASP A 486 -5.23 7.78 -2.06
C ASP A 486 -6.67 8.30 -1.97
N PRO A 487 -6.93 9.63 -1.98
CA PRO A 487 -8.27 10.20 -1.89
C PRO A 487 -9.14 9.95 -3.13
N LEU A 488 -8.55 9.53 -4.27
CA LEU A 488 -9.24 9.26 -5.55
C LEU A 488 -9.51 7.76 -5.76
N ARG A 489 -9.56 6.99 -4.67
CA ARG A 489 -9.63 5.53 -4.66
C ARG A 489 -10.77 5.00 -5.55
N PRO A 490 -10.48 4.16 -6.57
CA PRO A 490 -11.49 3.34 -7.20
C PRO A 490 -11.97 2.30 -6.19
N VAL A 491 -13.24 2.38 -5.87
CA VAL A 491 -13.99 1.56 -4.94
C VAL A 491 -14.06 0.09 -5.46
N GLY A 492 -13.79 -0.90 -4.60
CA GLY A 492 -14.15 -2.31 -4.82
C GLY A 492 -13.17 -3.21 -5.59
N LYS A 493 -11.92 -3.39 -5.13
CA LYS A 493 -10.94 -4.27 -5.80
C LYS A 493 -10.14 -5.09 -4.79
N SER A 494 -9.83 -6.34 -5.13
CA SER A 494 -9.30 -7.37 -4.24
C SER A 494 -8.10 -6.88 -3.41
N SER A 495 -8.28 -6.88 -2.09
CA SER A 495 -7.29 -6.43 -1.12
C SER A 495 -6.04 -7.30 -1.12
N LEU A 496 -6.15 -8.59 -1.45
CA LEU A 496 -5.01 -9.50 -1.63
C LEU A 496 -4.16 -9.14 -2.84
N VAL A 497 -4.78 -8.74 -3.96
CA VAL A 497 -4.05 -8.28 -5.15
C VAL A 497 -3.30 -6.98 -4.86
N ARG A 498 -3.93 -6.10 -4.08
CA ARG A 498 -3.26 -4.90 -3.59
C ARG A 498 -2.07 -5.23 -2.70
N LEU A 499 -2.23 -6.20 -1.80
CA LEU A 499 -1.15 -6.66 -0.94
C LEU A 499 0.00 -7.21 -1.78
N GLU A 500 -0.26 -8.01 -2.80
CA GLU A 500 0.77 -8.51 -3.70
C GLU A 500 1.54 -7.35 -4.37
N HIS A 501 0.82 -6.36 -4.89
CA HIS A 501 1.43 -5.15 -5.45
C HIS A 501 2.25 -4.37 -4.40
N ALA A 502 1.71 -4.20 -3.20
CA ALA A 502 2.36 -3.48 -2.11
C ALA A 502 3.64 -4.20 -1.65
N LEU A 503 3.59 -5.53 -1.51
CA LEU A 503 4.75 -6.38 -1.20
C LEU A 503 5.85 -6.20 -2.25
N GLY A 504 5.50 -6.24 -3.54
CA GLY A 504 6.46 -5.99 -4.63
C GLY A 504 7.10 -4.59 -4.60
N GLY A 505 6.40 -3.59 -4.05
CA GLY A 505 6.92 -2.22 -3.86
C GLY A 505 7.83 -2.02 -2.64
N THR A 506 7.85 -2.96 -1.69
CA THR A 506 8.52 -2.78 -0.39
C THR A 506 10.05 -2.88 -0.43
N ALA A 507 10.64 -3.32 -1.55
CA ALA A 507 12.09 -3.23 -1.77
C ALA A 507 12.63 -1.80 -1.68
N ARG A 508 11.78 -0.81 -2.00
CA ARG A 508 12.11 0.61 -1.90
C ARG A 508 11.77 1.19 -0.53
N HIS A 509 10.71 0.68 0.09
CA HIS A 509 10.18 1.17 1.36
C HIS A 509 9.80 -0.02 2.24
N PRO A 510 10.75 -0.56 3.02
CA PRO A 510 10.47 -1.57 4.02
C PRO A 510 9.36 -1.10 4.96
N ALA A 511 8.49 -1.99 5.45
CA ALA A 511 7.38 -1.62 6.31
C ALA A 511 7.37 -2.47 7.60
N VAL A 512 7.08 -1.83 8.72
CA VAL A 512 6.78 -2.44 10.01
C VAL A 512 5.33 -2.09 10.33
N VAL A 513 4.47 -3.10 10.39
CA VAL A 513 3.07 -2.96 10.80
C VAL A 513 2.91 -3.58 12.19
N VAL A 514 2.68 -2.73 13.18
CA VAL A 514 2.33 -3.16 14.54
C VAL A 514 0.82 -3.24 14.64
N VAL A 515 0.31 -4.40 15.05
CA VAL A 515 -1.09 -4.60 15.41
C VAL A 515 -1.14 -4.77 16.92
N ASP A 516 -1.51 -3.70 17.63
CA ASP A 516 -1.69 -3.74 19.07
C ASP A 516 -3.04 -4.34 19.44
N SER A 517 -3.07 -5.05 20.57
CA SER A 517 -4.24 -5.81 21.05
C SER A 517 -4.82 -6.77 19.98
N ALA A 518 -3.94 -7.50 19.31
CA ALA A 518 -4.26 -8.38 18.19
C ALA A 518 -5.17 -9.58 18.58
N GLU A 519 -5.50 -9.79 19.84
CA GLU A 519 -6.60 -10.69 20.21
C GLU A 519 -7.96 -10.28 19.62
N HIS A 520 -8.18 -8.99 19.30
CA HIS A 520 -9.44 -8.49 18.73
C HIS A 520 -9.65 -8.85 17.26
N ILE A 521 -8.63 -9.38 16.59
CA ILE A 521 -8.77 -9.95 15.25
C ILE A 521 -8.93 -11.48 15.29
N LEU A 522 -8.94 -12.09 16.49
CA LEU A 522 -9.12 -13.53 16.70
C LEU A 522 -10.52 -13.85 17.22
N HIS A 523 -11.01 -15.05 16.90
CA HIS A 523 -12.23 -15.59 17.46
C HIS A 523 -12.01 -15.89 18.96
N PRO A 524 -12.88 -15.41 19.87
CA PRO A 524 -12.67 -15.53 21.32
C PRO A 524 -12.49 -16.97 21.81
N THR A 525 -13.25 -17.91 21.23
CA THR A 525 -13.27 -19.31 21.64
C THR A 525 -12.21 -20.19 20.95
N THR A 526 -12.03 -20.04 19.63
CA THR A 526 -11.14 -20.93 18.86
C THR A 526 -9.71 -20.41 18.80
N GLY A 527 -9.50 -19.09 18.91
CA GLY A 527 -8.21 -18.44 18.76
C GLY A 527 -7.72 -18.34 17.31
N GLU A 528 -8.58 -18.63 16.33
CA GLU A 528 -8.31 -18.47 14.90
C GLU A 528 -8.65 -17.04 14.44
N LEU A 529 -8.06 -16.55 13.34
CA LEU A 529 -8.41 -15.24 12.78
C LEU A 529 -9.87 -15.17 12.36
N LEU A 530 -10.53 -14.07 12.70
CA LEU A 530 -11.92 -13.80 12.32
C LEU A 530 -12.09 -13.57 10.82
N ASP A 531 -11.09 -13.02 10.14
CA ASP A 531 -11.11 -12.72 8.71
C ASP A 531 -10.22 -13.71 7.93
N PRO A 532 -10.81 -14.62 7.13
CA PRO A 532 -10.05 -15.55 6.28
C PRO A 532 -9.15 -14.85 5.25
N ASP A 533 -9.53 -13.67 4.76
CA ASP A 533 -8.72 -12.91 3.80
C ASP A 533 -7.51 -12.29 4.50
N LEU A 534 -7.67 -11.85 5.76
CA LEU A 534 -6.55 -11.41 6.60
C LEU A 534 -5.62 -12.56 6.96
N ASP A 535 -6.16 -13.76 7.22
CA ASP A 535 -5.36 -14.98 7.41
C ASP A 535 -4.51 -15.30 6.18
N GLU A 536 -5.10 -15.22 4.99
CA GLU A 536 -4.37 -15.37 3.73
C GLU A 536 -3.34 -14.25 3.53
N ALA A 537 -3.68 -13.00 3.87
CA ALA A 537 -2.75 -11.87 3.78
C ALA A 537 -1.51 -12.06 4.66
N LEU A 538 -1.68 -12.48 5.91
CA LEU A 538 -0.56 -12.79 6.81
C LEU A 538 0.25 -14.00 6.32
N GLU A 539 -0.39 -15.01 5.74
CA GLU A 539 0.29 -16.14 5.10
C GLU A 539 1.11 -15.71 3.87
N MET A 540 0.57 -14.81 3.03
CA MET A 540 1.31 -14.26 1.89
C MET A 540 2.54 -13.48 2.37
N VAL A 541 2.41 -12.65 3.42
CA VAL A 541 3.54 -11.93 4.03
C VAL A 541 4.56 -12.90 4.65
N ALA A 542 4.13 -14.06 5.14
CA ALA A 542 5.03 -15.04 5.74
C ALA A 542 5.75 -15.93 4.71
N THR A 543 5.18 -16.11 3.50
CA THR A 543 5.66 -17.09 2.51
C THR A 543 6.16 -16.51 1.19
N THR A 544 5.90 -15.22 0.93
CA THR A 544 6.41 -14.51 -0.25
C THR A 544 7.89 -14.19 -0.05
N ALA A 545 8.71 -14.42 -1.07
CA ALA A 545 10.13 -14.06 -1.04
C ALA A 545 10.32 -12.64 -1.59
N ASN A 546 11.43 -11.98 -1.26
CA ASN A 546 11.84 -10.69 -1.83
C ASN A 546 10.90 -9.51 -1.54
N HIS A 547 10.35 -9.43 -0.32
CA HIS A 547 9.68 -8.24 0.22
C HIS A 547 10.28 -7.87 1.59
N HIS A 548 10.05 -6.65 2.07
CA HIS A 548 10.65 -6.12 3.31
C HIS A 548 9.58 -5.67 4.31
N VAL A 549 8.57 -6.52 4.54
CA VAL A 549 7.46 -6.24 5.47
C VAL A 549 7.61 -7.12 6.72
N VAL A 550 7.55 -6.49 7.90
CA VAL A 550 7.48 -7.14 9.22
C VAL A 550 6.15 -6.79 9.86
N VAL A 551 5.41 -7.80 10.31
CA VAL A 551 4.16 -7.61 11.06
C VAL A 551 4.37 -8.04 12.50
N LEU A 552 4.15 -7.15 13.47
CA LEU A 552 4.21 -7.46 14.90
C LEU A 552 2.80 -7.51 15.47
N LEU A 553 2.36 -8.69 15.89
CA LEU A 553 1.10 -8.86 16.63
C LEU A 553 1.39 -8.81 18.12
N VAL A 554 0.81 -7.83 18.82
CA VAL A 554 0.91 -7.67 20.27
C VAL A 554 -0.36 -8.24 20.89
N MET A 555 -0.25 -9.29 21.72
CA MET A 555 -1.43 -10.02 22.18
C MET A 555 -1.33 -10.59 23.60
N ARG A 556 -2.49 -10.91 24.18
CA ARG A 556 -2.61 -11.63 25.48
C ARG A 556 -2.68 -13.15 25.34
N HIS A 557 -3.23 -13.65 24.25
CA HIS A 557 -3.42 -15.08 24.00
C HIS A 557 -2.86 -15.39 22.61
N LEU A 558 -2.04 -16.44 22.51
CA LEU A 558 -1.46 -16.84 21.23
C LEU A 558 -2.56 -17.38 20.29
N ALA A 559 -2.47 -17.02 19.01
CA ALA A 559 -3.31 -17.57 17.96
C ALA A 559 -3.14 -19.09 17.85
N ARG A 560 -4.23 -19.81 17.54
CA ARG A 560 -4.26 -21.26 17.28
C ARG A 560 -4.65 -21.50 15.84
N HIS A 561 -4.15 -22.58 15.21
CA HIS A 561 -4.60 -23.03 13.89
C HIS A 561 -3.91 -24.33 13.43
N SER A 562 -4.47 -24.95 12.37
CA SER A 562 -4.11 -26.31 11.91
C SER A 562 -3.33 -26.38 10.57
N ASN A 563 -3.26 -25.32 9.75
CA ASN A 563 -2.75 -25.41 8.37
C ASN A 563 -1.95 -24.19 7.81
N ARG A 564 -1.68 -23.11 8.57
CA ARG A 564 -0.88 -21.96 8.10
C ARG A 564 0.51 -21.93 8.72
N THR A 565 1.43 -21.23 8.09
CA THR A 565 2.81 -21.14 8.56
C THR A 565 3.06 -19.88 9.41
N TRP A 566 2.33 -18.79 9.17
CA TRP A 566 2.62 -17.49 9.79
C TRP A 566 2.62 -17.45 11.35
N PRO A 567 1.77 -18.17 12.11
CA PRO A 567 1.81 -18.18 13.58
C PRO A 567 2.96 -19.01 14.16
N GLY A 568 3.61 -19.86 13.35
CA GLY A 568 4.69 -20.76 13.76
C GLY A 568 6.08 -20.41 13.20
N LEU A 569 6.16 -19.46 12.26
CA LEU A 569 7.42 -19.09 11.58
C LEU A 569 8.36 -18.20 12.42
N GLY A 570 8.03 -17.91 13.68
CA GLY A 570 8.90 -17.19 14.62
C GLY A 570 8.62 -17.54 16.09
N ARG A 571 9.66 -17.51 16.94
CA ARG A 571 9.53 -17.75 18.39
C ARG A 571 8.85 -16.53 19.06
N PRO A 572 7.74 -16.68 19.79
CA PRO A 572 7.10 -15.56 20.49
C PRO A 572 8.04 -14.92 21.51
N GLN A 573 8.03 -13.58 21.60
CA GLN A 573 8.69 -12.87 22.68
C GLN A 573 7.70 -12.69 23.85
N TYR A 574 8.09 -13.07 25.06
CA TYR A 574 7.25 -12.99 26.27
C TYR A 574 7.69 -11.81 27.14
N LEU A 575 6.72 -11.02 27.61
CA LEU A 575 6.95 -9.86 28.46
C LEU A 575 6.41 -10.11 29.88
N GLU A 576 7.29 -10.09 30.87
CA GLU A 576 7.00 -10.34 32.29
C GLU A 576 6.84 -9.04 33.11
N GLY A 577 6.54 -9.14 34.41
CA GLY A 577 6.46 -8.00 35.33
C GLY A 577 7.79 -7.30 35.58
N LEU A 578 7.75 -6.06 36.10
CA LEU A 578 8.97 -5.38 36.51
C LEU A 578 9.60 -6.12 37.71
N PRO A 579 10.93 -6.20 37.81
CA PRO A 579 11.59 -6.65 39.03
C PRO A 579 11.20 -5.78 40.24
N GLU A 580 11.27 -6.34 41.45
CA GLU A 580 10.76 -5.68 42.67
C GLU A 580 11.36 -4.29 42.89
N ALA A 581 12.67 -4.13 42.74
CA ALA A 581 13.35 -2.85 42.92
C ALA A 581 12.86 -1.78 41.93
N ASP A 582 12.74 -2.15 40.66
CA ASP A 582 12.30 -1.27 39.57
C ASP A 582 10.80 -0.96 39.66
N PHE A 583 10.01 -1.92 40.13
CA PHE A 583 8.59 -1.72 40.40
C PHE A 583 8.37 -0.69 41.52
N ILE A 584 9.12 -0.78 42.63
CA ILE A 584 9.06 0.24 43.69
C ILE A 584 9.55 1.59 43.17
N GLN A 585 10.64 1.63 42.39
CA GLN A 585 11.10 2.87 41.76
C GLN A 585 10.02 3.48 40.85
N TYR A 586 9.30 2.66 40.09
CA TYR A 586 8.17 3.12 39.29
C TYR A 586 7.07 3.77 40.14
N LEU A 587 6.70 3.17 41.28
CA LEU A 587 5.68 3.69 42.19
C LEU A 587 6.07 5.01 42.87
N THR A 588 7.36 5.21 43.18
CA THR A 588 7.84 6.45 43.84
C THR A 588 7.65 7.71 42.99
N ARG A 589 7.33 7.55 41.71
CA ARG A 589 7.03 8.67 40.81
C ARG A 589 5.71 9.36 41.13
N PHE A 590 4.87 8.77 42.00
CA PHE A 590 3.59 9.32 42.41
C PHE A 590 3.59 9.91 43.85
N ASP A 591 4.76 10.09 44.48
CA ASP A 591 4.95 10.55 45.88
C ASP A 591 4.49 12.00 46.16
N HIS A 592 3.83 12.66 45.22
CA HIS A 592 3.25 13.99 45.39
C HIS A 592 1.86 13.96 46.07
N VAL A 593 1.27 12.78 46.26
CA VAL A 593 -0.03 12.61 46.94
C VAL A 593 0.17 12.28 48.41
N VAL A 594 -0.57 12.97 49.27
CA VAL A 594 -0.59 12.71 50.72
C VAL A 594 -1.06 11.27 50.97
N ASN A 595 -0.35 10.54 51.83
CA ASN A 595 -0.58 9.12 52.16
C ASN A 595 -0.11 8.08 51.10
N TRP A 596 0.59 8.51 50.05
CA TRP A 596 1.27 7.65 49.09
C TRP A 596 2.80 7.71 49.28
N GLU A 597 3.36 6.77 50.06
CA GLU A 597 4.80 6.71 50.37
C GLU A 597 5.38 5.29 50.16
N PRO A 598 5.44 4.77 48.92
CA PRO A 598 5.93 3.42 48.60
C PRO A 598 7.38 3.16 49.04
N ALA A 599 8.25 4.17 49.03
CA ALA A 599 9.64 4.03 49.49
C ALA A 599 9.77 3.87 51.02
N ALA A 600 8.80 4.40 51.78
CA ALA A 600 8.79 4.34 53.25
C ALA A 600 8.20 3.03 53.79
N LEU A 601 7.64 2.17 52.92
CA LEU A 601 7.03 0.91 53.32
C LEU A 601 8.06 -0.06 53.95
N PRO A 602 7.71 -0.73 55.07
CA PRO A 602 8.51 -1.82 55.61
C PRO A 602 8.75 -2.91 54.55
N GLU A 603 9.91 -3.57 54.61
CA GLU A 603 10.30 -4.58 53.61
C GLU A 603 9.26 -5.71 53.45
N ASN A 604 8.68 -6.20 54.56
CA ASN A 604 7.63 -7.21 54.51
C ASN A 604 6.37 -6.70 53.79
N THR A 605 5.96 -5.45 54.01
CA THR A 605 4.79 -4.84 53.34
C THR A 605 5.06 -4.61 51.85
N ARG A 606 6.28 -4.21 51.47
CA ARG A 606 6.69 -4.10 50.06
C ARG A 606 6.62 -5.44 49.34
N ARG A 607 7.10 -6.51 49.98
CA ARG A 607 7.03 -7.87 49.41
C ARG A 607 5.59 -8.36 49.24
N VAL A 608 4.70 -8.06 50.18
CA VAL A 608 3.26 -8.40 50.04
C VAL A 608 2.65 -7.66 48.84
N LEU A 609 2.85 -6.35 48.75
CA LEU A 609 2.40 -5.56 47.61
C LEU A 609 2.93 -6.13 46.29
N PHE A 610 4.24 -6.39 46.21
CA PHE A 610 4.88 -6.95 45.02
C PHE A 610 4.34 -8.35 44.65
N ALA A 611 4.16 -9.23 45.63
CA ALA A 611 3.63 -10.58 45.40
C ALA A 611 2.19 -10.55 44.85
N LYS A 612 1.36 -9.60 45.30
CA LYS A 612 -0.04 -9.46 44.89
C LYS A 612 -0.20 -8.82 43.52
N VAL A 613 0.60 -7.81 43.20
CA VAL A 613 0.52 -7.11 41.90
C VAL A 613 1.53 -7.63 40.87
N GLN A 614 2.44 -8.53 41.27
CA GLN A 614 3.44 -9.22 40.43
C GLN A 614 4.26 -8.28 39.53
N GLY A 615 4.63 -7.10 40.05
CA GLY A 615 5.38 -6.09 39.29
C GLY A 615 4.61 -5.48 38.12
N ASN A 616 3.27 -5.59 38.08
CA ASN A 616 2.42 -5.04 37.02
C ASN A 616 2.22 -3.52 37.18
N PRO A 617 2.73 -2.68 36.27
CA PRO A 617 2.67 -1.22 36.42
C PRO A 617 1.24 -0.67 36.48
N GLN A 618 0.28 -1.26 35.75
CA GLN A 618 -1.11 -0.77 35.75
C GLN A 618 -1.83 -1.09 37.07
N LEU A 619 -1.58 -2.24 37.69
CA LEU A 619 -2.14 -2.56 39.00
C LEU A 619 -1.57 -1.63 40.07
N GLY A 620 -0.28 -1.31 40.00
CA GLY A 620 0.35 -0.30 40.85
C GLY A 620 -0.29 1.08 40.71
N ARG A 621 -0.61 1.50 39.48
CA ARG A 621 -1.30 2.78 39.22
C ARG A 621 -2.76 2.77 39.68
N LEU A 622 -3.46 1.66 39.58
CA LEU A 622 -4.82 1.51 40.15
C LEU A 622 -4.79 1.59 41.68
N ALA A 623 -3.82 0.95 42.34
CA ALA A 623 -3.64 1.09 43.78
C ALA A 623 -3.38 2.55 44.19
N TYR A 624 -2.56 3.28 43.43
CA TYR A 624 -2.40 4.73 43.59
C TYR A 624 -3.72 5.48 43.43
N ALA A 625 -4.51 5.19 42.39
CA ALA A 625 -5.78 5.86 42.15
C ALA A 625 -6.80 5.62 43.29
N VAL A 626 -6.80 4.43 43.91
CA VAL A 626 -7.63 4.12 45.08
C VAL A 626 -7.22 4.95 46.30
N VAL A 627 -5.91 5.05 46.59
CA VAL A 627 -5.38 5.87 47.71
C VAL A 627 -5.61 7.37 47.47
N ALA A 628 -5.48 7.81 46.22
CA ALA A 628 -5.68 9.20 45.83
C ALA A 628 -7.15 9.61 45.69
N ALA A 629 -8.08 8.64 45.71
CA ALA A 629 -9.52 8.90 45.73
C ALA A 629 -9.95 9.37 47.12
N ASP A 630 -10.95 10.25 47.17
CA ASP A 630 -11.40 10.86 48.43
C ASP A 630 -11.91 9.76 49.39
N GLY A 631 -11.33 9.67 50.60
CA GLY A 631 -11.62 8.55 51.51
C GLY A 631 -10.60 8.24 52.61
N GLY A 632 -9.42 8.88 52.64
CA GLY A 632 -8.50 8.81 53.79
C GLY A 632 -7.77 7.48 54.02
N ILE A 633 -7.90 6.50 53.12
CA ILE A 633 -7.11 5.25 53.16
C ILE A 633 -5.64 5.55 52.80
N ASN A 634 -4.69 4.97 53.53
CA ASN A 634 -3.27 5.07 53.21
C ASN A 634 -2.74 3.78 52.58
N LEU A 635 -1.57 3.86 51.94
CA LEU A 635 -0.98 2.71 51.24
C LEU A 635 -0.77 1.48 52.14
N PRO A 636 -0.26 1.57 53.39
CA PRO A 636 -0.18 0.42 54.29
C PRO A 636 -1.51 -0.29 54.54
N THR A 637 -2.59 0.46 54.79
CA THR A 637 -3.93 -0.11 55.01
C THR A 637 -4.43 -0.82 53.76
N LEU A 638 -4.29 -0.21 52.58
CA LEU A 638 -4.66 -0.85 51.33
C LEU A 638 -3.88 -2.16 51.12
N VAL A 639 -2.56 -2.18 51.36
CA VAL A 639 -1.75 -3.41 51.21
C VAL A 639 -2.20 -4.52 52.16
N ALA A 640 -2.68 -4.19 53.35
CA ALA A 640 -3.26 -5.17 54.28
C ALA A 640 -4.57 -5.77 53.72
N ASP A 641 -5.44 -4.94 53.14
CA ASP A 641 -6.70 -5.39 52.52
C ASP A 641 -6.42 -6.29 51.30
N LEU A 642 -5.39 -5.98 50.51
CA LEU A 642 -4.99 -6.77 49.34
C LEU A 642 -4.36 -8.13 49.71
N ALA A 643 -3.98 -8.37 50.98
CA ALA A 643 -3.28 -9.58 51.39
C ALA A 643 -4.13 -10.86 51.20
N GLU A 644 -5.46 -10.75 51.28
CA GLU A 644 -6.40 -11.88 51.16
C GLU A 644 -6.95 -12.06 49.73
N ILE A 645 -6.67 -11.11 48.82
CA ILE A 645 -7.19 -11.16 47.45
C ILE A 645 -6.25 -11.97 46.54
N GLU A 646 -6.82 -12.85 45.72
CA GLU A 646 -6.05 -13.63 44.74
C GLU A 646 -5.48 -12.73 43.63
N PRO A 647 -4.24 -12.95 43.14
CA PRO A 647 -3.64 -12.11 42.10
C PRO A 647 -4.47 -12.00 40.81
N ALA A 648 -5.24 -13.04 40.47
CA ALA A 648 -6.12 -13.05 39.30
C ALA A 648 -7.31 -12.09 39.43
N GLU A 649 -7.80 -11.84 40.64
CA GLU A 649 -8.96 -10.99 40.95
C GLU A 649 -8.56 -9.55 41.31
N MET A 650 -7.26 -9.30 41.44
CA MET A 650 -6.68 -8.05 41.93
C MET A 650 -7.15 -6.81 41.16
N ARG A 651 -7.29 -6.92 39.83
CA ARG A 651 -7.73 -5.79 39.02
C ARG A 651 -9.17 -5.42 39.31
N ASP A 652 -10.06 -6.40 39.27
CA ASP A 652 -11.50 -6.20 39.40
C ASP A 652 -11.82 -5.64 40.78
N HIS A 653 -11.13 -6.16 41.81
CA HIS A 653 -11.19 -5.63 43.16
C HIS A 653 -10.73 -4.17 43.25
N LEU A 654 -9.53 -3.82 42.74
CA LEU A 654 -9.04 -2.43 42.78
C LEU A 654 -9.93 -1.45 42.00
N THR A 655 -10.48 -1.87 40.86
CA THR A 655 -11.41 -1.07 40.07
C THR A 655 -12.73 -0.86 40.82
N TYR A 656 -13.26 -1.91 41.46
CA TYR A 656 -14.45 -1.82 42.31
C TYR A 656 -14.24 -0.85 43.48
N GLU A 657 -13.13 -1.01 44.22
CA GLU A 657 -12.79 -0.12 45.35
C GLU A 657 -12.64 1.35 44.91
N LEU A 658 -12.10 1.59 43.70
CA LEU A 658 -12.03 2.93 43.12
C LEU A 658 -13.43 3.49 42.87
N ILE A 659 -14.30 2.75 42.17
CA ILE A 659 -15.67 3.22 41.82
C ILE A 659 -16.44 3.62 43.09
N GLN A 660 -16.32 2.85 44.16
CA GLN A 660 -16.98 3.13 45.44
C GLN A 660 -16.53 4.45 46.08
N ARG A 661 -15.28 4.87 45.83
CA ARG A 661 -14.67 6.09 46.38
C ARG A 661 -14.76 7.31 45.46
N LEU A 662 -15.15 7.12 44.18
CA LEU A 662 -15.38 8.24 43.28
C LEU A 662 -16.57 9.08 43.73
N GLY A 663 -16.39 10.41 43.73
CA GLY A 663 -17.48 11.36 43.92
C GLY A 663 -18.57 11.22 42.85
N ALA A 664 -19.78 11.72 43.14
CA ALA A 664 -20.97 11.50 42.30
C ALA A 664 -20.79 11.95 40.83
N VAL A 665 -20.12 13.10 40.59
CA VAL A 665 -19.87 13.60 39.23
C VAL A 665 -18.86 12.72 38.49
N SER A 666 -17.73 12.39 39.13
CA SER A 666 -16.69 11.53 38.54
C SER A 666 -17.21 10.13 38.22
N ARG A 667 -18.09 9.58 39.07
CA ARG A 667 -18.77 8.29 38.80
C ARG A 667 -19.67 8.36 37.56
N ARG A 668 -20.49 9.42 37.42
CA ARG A 668 -21.35 9.62 36.23
C ARG A 668 -20.53 9.80 34.94
N VAL A 669 -19.39 10.49 35.00
CA VAL A 669 -18.46 10.61 33.88
C VAL A 669 -17.91 9.23 33.48
N PHE A 670 -17.56 8.40 34.47
CA PHE A 670 -17.11 7.02 34.25
C PHE A 670 -18.18 6.18 33.55
N HIS A 671 -19.44 6.22 34.03
CA HIS A 671 -20.58 5.55 33.38
C HIS A 671 -20.84 6.06 31.95
N ALA A 672 -20.75 7.37 31.72
CA ALA A 672 -20.97 7.97 30.40
C ALA A 672 -19.92 7.51 29.37
N LEU A 673 -18.64 7.51 29.75
CA LEU A 673 -17.56 6.98 28.91
C LEU A 673 -17.74 5.47 28.67
N ALA A 674 -18.15 4.73 29.69
CA ALA A 674 -18.46 3.32 29.58
C ALA A 674 -19.59 3.06 28.59
N ALA A 675 -20.66 3.86 28.57
CA ALA A 675 -21.78 3.70 27.63
C ALA A 675 -21.39 4.05 26.18
N LEU A 676 -20.68 5.17 25.97
CA LEU A 676 -20.25 5.64 24.65
C LEU A 676 -19.29 4.68 23.95
N GLY A 677 -18.42 3.99 24.69
CA GLY A 677 -17.61 2.89 24.17
C GLY A 677 -16.57 3.24 23.13
N THR A 678 -16.36 4.53 22.87
CA THR A 678 -15.44 4.99 21.85
C THR A 678 -14.88 6.36 22.27
N PRO A 679 -13.68 6.75 21.83
CA PRO A 679 -13.13 8.07 22.16
C PRO A 679 -14.01 9.22 21.69
N VAL A 680 -14.42 10.10 22.62
CA VAL A 680 -15.29 11.26 22.35
C VAL A 680 -14.69 12.59 22.82
N PRO A 681 -15.08 13.72 22.21
CA PRO A 681 -14.70 15.04 22.71
C PRO A 681 -15.40 15.36 24.03
N LEU A 682 -14.85 16.32 24.80
CA LEU A 682 -15.38 16.76 26.09
C LEU A 682 -16.86 17.21 25.99
N ASP A 683 -17.22 17.92 24.91
CA ASP A 683 -18.58 18.39 24.67
C ASP A 683 -19.63 17.27 24.63
N THR A 684 -19.23 16.06 24.24
CA THR A 684 -20.10 14.89 24.26
C THR A 684 -20.33 14.39 25.68
N LEU A 685 -19.31 14.44 26.54
CA LEU A 685 -19.44 14.10 27.96
C LEU A 685 -20.32 15.10 28.71
N LEU A 686 -20.18 16.38 28.39
CA LEU A 686 -21.05 17.45 28.91
C LEU A 686 -22.53 17.22 28.54
N GLN A 687 -22.81 16.65 27.37
CA GLN A 687 -24.18 16.29 26.96
C GLN A 687 -24.67 14.98 27.61
N MET A 688 -23.77 14.06 27.97
CA MET A 688 -24.11 12.78 28.56
C MET A 688 -24.44 12.88 30.05
N VAL A 689 -23.72 13.72 30.80
CA VAL A 689 -23.90 13.87 32.25
C VAL A 689 -24.89 15.01 32.54
N ASP A 690 -26.15 14.66 32.85
CA ASP A 690 -27.18 15.64 33.26
C ASP A 690 -26.90 16.20 34.65
N ASP A 691 -27.47 17.35 35.03
CA ASP A 691 -27.48 17.98 36.38
C ASP A 691 -26.26 18.81 36.85
N PRO A 692 -25.00 18.31 36.95
CA PRO A 692 -23.85 19.13 37.34
C PRO A 692 -23.59 20.29 36.37
N ALA A 693 -22.97 21.34 36.89
CA ALA A 693 -22.50 22.43 36.04
C ALA A 693 -21.38 21.93 35.09
N PRO A 694 -21.26 22.44 33.85
CA PRO A 694 -20.21 22.03 32.92
C PRO A 694 -18.78 22.11 33.48
N SER A 695 -18.52 23.05 34.40
CA SER A 695 -17.25 23.19 35.10
C SER A 695 -16.95 22.01 36.02
N GLU A 696 -17.96 21.43 36.67
CA GLU A 696 -17.82 20.28 37.58
C GLU A 696 -17.50 19.02 36.79
N VAL A 697 -18.17 18.81 35.65
CA VAL A 697 -17.89 17.70 34.74
C VAL A 697 -16.47 17.82 34.16
N THR A 698 -16.03 19.02 33.77
CA THR A 698 -14.67 19.26 33.28
C THR A 698 -13.61 18.95 34.34
N ALA A 699 -13.84 19.38 35.59
CA ALA A 699 -12.95 19.08 36.71
C ALA A 699 -12.87 17.57 37.00
N ALA A 700 -14.01 16.88 36.96
CA ALA A 700 -14.06 15.42 37.14
C ALA A 700 -13.30 14.66 36.04
N VAL A 701 -13.39 15.09 34.77
CA VAL A 701 -12.63 14.49 33.66
C VAL A 701 -11.12 14.68 33.88
N ALA A 702 -10.69 15.88 34.30
CA ALA A 702 -9.28 16.17 34.59
C ALA A 702 -8.75 15.31 35.74
N GLU A 703 -9.50 15.23 36.84
CA GLU A 703 -9.18 14.40 38.01
C GLU A 703 -8.96 12.92 37.64
N LEU A 704 -9.87 12.34 36.84
CA LEU A 704 -9.78 10.96 36.41
C LEU A 704 -8.62 10.72 35.41
N PHE A 705 -8.32 11.72 34.59
CA PHE A 705 -7.19 11.69 33.67
C PHE A 705 -5.84 11.73 34.41
N ASP A 706 -5.69 12.60 35.40
CA ASP A 706 -4.46 12.72 36.20
C ASP A 706 -4.15 11.41 36.95
N ARG A 707 -5.19 10.75 37.48
CA ARG A 707 -5.09 9.42 38.10
C ARG A 707 -4.76 8.31 37.08
N GLY A 708 -4.97 8.55 35.79
CA GLY A 708 -4.72 7.61 34.69
C GLY A 708 -5.72 6.45 34.61
N VAL A 709 -6.95 6.70 35.09
CA VAL A 709 -8.09 5.79 35.00
C VAL A 709 -9.04 6.19 33.86
N VAL A 710 -8.93 7.43 33.39
CA VAL A 710 -9.42 7.89 32.07
C VAL A 710 -8.21 8.22 31.20
N LEU A 711 -8.29 7.89 29.92
CA LEU A 711 -7.24 8.14 28.95
C LEU A 711 -7.67 9.22 27.96
N ARG A 712 -6.70 9.98 27.43
CA ARG A 712 -6.90 10.99 26.40
C ARG A 712 -6.08 10.65 25.17
N SER A 713 -6.73 10.65 24.01
CA SER A 713 -6.08 10.45 22.71
C SER A 713 -5.09 11.59 22.44
N THR A 714 -3.85 11.25 22.07
CA THR A 714 -2.80 12.22 21.76
C THR A 714 -3.02 12.91 20.41
N THR A 715 -3.73 12.27 19.49
CA THR A 715 -4.01 12.80 18.14
C THR A 715 -5.30 13.63 18.09
N THR A 716 -6.35 13.21 18.81
CA THR A 716 -7.67 13.88 18.74
C THR A 716 -8.04 14.64 20.00
N GLY A 717 -7.33 14.42 21.11
CA GLY A 717 -7.67 14.99 22.41
C GLY A 717 -8.93 14.40 23.05
N HIS A 718 -9.52 13.35 22.47
CA HIS A 718 -10.75 12.70 22.94
C HIS A 718 -10.51 11.80 24.15
N PHE A 719 -11.53 11.63 24.99
CA PHE A 719 -11.48 10.85 26.24
C PHE A 719 -12.13 9.46 26.11
N TYR A 720 -11.59 8.45 26.81
CA TYR A 720 -12.08 7.07 26.83
C TYR A 720 -11.62 6.29 28.09
N LEU A 721 -12.26 5.14 28.36
CA LEU A 721 -11.87 4.21 29.44
C LEU A 721 -10.85 3.17 28.97
N PRO A 722 -9.95 2.70 29.86
CA PRO A 722 -9.11 1.53 29.58
C PRO A 722 -9.96 0.30 29.24
N GLU A 723 -9.52 -0.45 28.23
CA GLU A 723 -10.17 -1.67 27.76
C GLU A 723 -10.33 -2.68 28.89
N GLY A 724 -11.52 -3.26 29.05
CA GLY A 724 -11.92 -4.23 30.08
C GLY A 724 -12.34 -3.62 31.42
N ASP A 725 -12.29 -2.29 31.55
CA ASP A 725 -12.92 -1.58 32.68
C ASP A 725 -14.36 -1.16 32.33
N ARG A 726 -14.71 -1.13 31.02
CA ARG A 726 -16.07 -0.83 30.56
C ARG A 726 -17.09 -1.81 31.13
N GLU A 727 -16.86 -3.12 31.02
CA GLU A 727 -17.82 -4.13 31.51
C GLU A 727 -18.01 -4.00 33.03
N LEU A 728 -16.92 -3.89 33.79
CA LEU A 728 -16.95 -3.73 35.25
C LEU A 728 -17.70 -2.46 35.68
N VAL A 729 -17.50 -1.35 34.96
CA VAL A 729 -18.19 -0.08 35.23
C VAL A 729 -19.67 -0.17 34.88
N LEU A 730 -20.03 -0.92 33.84
CA LEU A 730 -21.42 -1.17 33.47
C LEU A 730 -22.13 -2.14 34.43
N ASP A 731 -21.42 -3.13 34.97
CA ASP A 731 -21.99 -4.11 35.93
C ASP A 731 -22.38 -3.47 37.27
N GLU A 732 -21.76 -2.34 37.65
CA GLU A 732 -22.15 -1.56 38.83
C GLU A 732 -23.46 -0.78 38.61
N LEU A 733 -23.83 -0.48 37.36
CA LEU A 733 -25.10 0.17 37.04
C LEU A 733 -26.27 -0.82 37.21
N HIS A 734 -27.29 -0.42 37.97
CA HIS A 734 -28.56 -1.15 38.01
C HIS A 734 -29.19 -1.26 36.61
N ARG A 735 -29.71 -2.45 36.27
CA ARG A 735 -30.33 -2.74 34.95
C ARG A 735 -31.40 -1.71 34.56
N ASP A 736 -32.17 -1.20 35.51
CA ASP A 736 -33.29 -0.28 35.28
C ASP A 736 -32.89 1.13 34.78
N GLY A 737 -31.59 1.41 34.61
CA GLY A 737 -31.09 2.66 34.01
C GLY A 737 -30.16 2.49 32.80
N GLN A 738 -29.73 1.26 32.50
CA GLN A 738 -28.73 1.00 31.45
C GLN A 738 -29.27 1.33 30.05
N GLY A 739 -30.49 0.88 29.72
CA GLY A 739 -31.09 1.13 28.40
C GLY A 739 -31.26 2.62 28.08
N SER A 740 -31.70 3.43 29.04
CA SER A 740 -31.83 4.89 28.88
C SER A 740 -30.47 5.57 28.63
N LEU A 741 -29.44 5.15 29.37
CA LEU A 741 -28.08 5.65 29.20
C LEU A 741 -27.51 5.30 27.81
N PHE A 742 -27.71 4.06 27.35
CA PHE A 742 -27.28 3.64 26.00
C PHE A 742 -28.04 4.35 24.89
N PHE A 743 -29.36 4.52 25.03
CA PHE A 743 -30.16 5.30 24.08
C PHE A 743 -29.67 6.75 23.98
N LYS A 744 -29.34 7.37 25.12
CA LYS A 744 -28.75 8.71 25.16
C LYS A 744 -27.37 8.75 24.49
N ALA A 745 -26.53 7.74 24.72
CA ALA A 745 -25.24 7.58 24.06
C ALA A 745 -25.40 7.51 22.53
N ALA A 746 -26.33 6.68 22.04
CA ALA A 746 -26.65 6.58 20.62
C ALA A 746 -27.03 7.95 20.02
N LYS A 747 -27.92 8.71 20.67
CA LYS A 747 -28.31 10.07 20.20
C LYS A 747 -27.15 11.06 20.17
N CYS A 748 -26.21 10.96 21.10
CA CYS A 748 -25.02 11.81 21.12
C CYS A 748 -24.06 11.43 19.99
N LEU A 749 -23.82 10.13 19.79
CA LEU A 749 -22.97 9.60 18.73
C LEU A 749 -23.53 9.90 17.33
N MET A 750 -24.85 9.83 17.18
CA MET A 750 -25.59 10.18 15.96
C MET A 750 -25.19 11.55 15.38
N ARG A 751 -24.89 12.52 16.26
CA ARG A 751 -24.50 13.90 15.92
C ARG A 751 -23.03 14.04 15.51
N LEU A 752 -22.18 13.10 15.93
CA LEU A 752 -20.75 13.07 15.63
C LEU A 752 -20.41 12.29 14.35
N ARG A 753 -21.41 11.65 13.74
CA ARG A 753 -21.22 10.84 12.53
C ARG A 753 -20.63 11.65 11.39
N HIS A 754 -19.76 11.00 10.64
CA HIS A 754 -19.28 11.54 9.38
C HIS A 754 -20.37 11.48 8.31
N GLY A 755 -20.71 12.61 7.69
CA GLY A 755 -21.83 12.69 6.73
C GLY A 755 -21.57 11.97 5.39
N ARG A 756 -20.31 11.87 4.99
CA ARG A 756 -19.85 11.16 3.77
C ARG A 756 -18.58 10.38 4.08
N PRO A 757 -18.68 9.18 4.68
CA PRO A 757 -17.53 8.35 5.01
C PRO A 757 -16.66 8.09 3.76
N GLY A 758 -15.36 8.35 3.84
CA GLY A 758 -14.38 8.05 2.79
C GLY A 758 -13.73 6.67 2.96
N ASP A 759 -13.71 6.16 4.19
CA ASP A 759 -13.21 4.81 4.53
C ASP A 759 -13.81 4.26 5.84
N ILE A 760 -13.38 3.07 6.23
CA ILE A 760 -13.88 2.33 7.39
C ILE A 760 -13.60 3.06 8.71
N ALA A 761 -12.51 3.83 8.82
CA ALA A 761 -12.22 4.55 10.07
C ALA A 761 -13.26 5.66 10.35
N ASP A 762 -13.82 6.27 9.30
CA ASP A 762 -14.93 7.22 9.40
C ASP A 762 -16.23 6.56 9.90
N LEU A 763 -16.32 5.23 9.85
CA LEU A 763 -17.44 4.46 10.38
C LEU A 763 -17.32 4.17 11.88
N ARG A 764 -16.23 4.53 12.57
CA ARG A 764 -16.05 4.29 14.02
C ARG A 764 -17.25 4.75 14.85
N ILE A 765 -17.73 5.98 14.61
CA ILE A 765 -18.89 6.53 15.33
C ILE A 765 -20.18 5.80 14.93
N HIS A 766 -20.31 5.36 13.68
CA HIS A 766 -21.47 4.60 13.20
C HIS A 766 -21.58 3.24 13.90
N PHE A 767 -20.46 2.51 14.04
CA PHE A 767 -20.42 1.25 14.77
C PHE A 767 -20.65 1.44 16.28
N ALA A 768 -20.11 2.51 16.89
CA ALA A 768 -20.39 2.82 18.29
C ALA A 768 -21.87 3.17 18.53
N GLU A 769 -22.50 3.92 17.62
CA GLU A 769 -23.94 4.18 17.64
C GLU A 769 -24.74 2.90 17.51
N LEU A 770 -24.39 2.03 16.54
CA LEU A 770 -25.03 0.73 16.35
C LEU A 770 -24.94 -0.15 17.62
N GLN A 771 -23.77 -0.21 18.27
CA GLN A 771 -23.61 -0.96 19.51
C GLN A 771 -24.44 -0.38 20.66
N ALA A 772 -24.52 0.95 20.75
CA ALA A 772 -25.36 1.62 21.75
C ALA A 772 -26.87 1.38 21.48
N LEU A 773 -27.31 1.33 20.23
CA LEU A 773 -28.68 0.97 19.87
C LEU A 773 -29.00 -0.49 20.24
N LEU A 774 -28.10 -1.42 19.93
CA LEU A 774 -28.26 -2.84 20.30
C LEU A 774 -28.33 -3.02 21.83
N ALA A 775 -27.50 -2.29 22.59
CA ALA A 775 -27.50 -2.33 24.05
C ALA A 775 -28.69 -1.59 24.69
N ALA A 776 -29.36 -0.72 23.94
CA ALA A 776 -30.61 -0.06 24.33
C ALA A 776 -31.86 -0.85 23.93
N ASP A 777 -31.72 -2.04 23.33
CA ASP A 777 -32.79 -2.85 22.74
C ASP A 777 -33.58 -2.16 21.61
N GLU A 778 -32.97 -1.19 20.92
CA GLU A 778 -33.55 -0.45 19.79
C GLU A 778 -33.27 -1.15 18.45
N TYR A 779 -33.82 -2.36 18.26
CA TYR A 779 -33.45 -3.28 17.19
C TYR A 779 -33.77 -2.79 15.77
N GLU A 780 -34.92 -2.13 15.57
CA GLU A 780 -35.33 -1.56 14.27
C GLU A 780 -34.36 -0.44 13.84
N SER A 781 -33.99 0.44 14.78
CA SER A 781 -33.00 1.49 14.55
C SER A 781 -31.61 0.91 14.24
N ALA A 782 -31.23 -0.18 14.92
CA ALA A 782 -30.00 -0.89 14.67
C ALA A 782 -29.98 -1.58 13.28
N ALA A 783 -31.10 -2.18 12.84
CA ALA A 783 -31.25 -2.75 11.51
C ALA A 783 -31.13 -1.69 10.41
N TRP A 784 -31.81 -0.55 10.57
CA TRP A 784 -31.67 0.59 9.67
C TRP A 784 -30.23 1.09 9.58
N MET A 785 -29.53 1.14 10.73
CA MET A 785 -28.12 1.52 10.77
C MET A 785 -27.22 0.50 10.07
N CYS A 786 -27.52 -0.81 10.18
CA CYS A 786 -26.83 -1.85 9.41
C CYS A 786 -26.98 -1.63 7.91
N GLU A 787 -28.20 -1.40 7.40
CA GLU A 787 -28.42 -1.12 5.97
C GLU A 787 -27.66 0.13 5.52
N ARG A 788 -27.70 1.20 6.31
CA ARG A 788 -26.96 2.43 6.01
C ARG A 788 -25.44 2.19 5.97
N ILE A 789 -24.88 1.48 6.93
CA ILE A 789 -23.45 1.11 6.91
C ILE A 789 -23.14 0.25 5.69
N ASP A 790 -24.01 -0.71 5.37
CA ASP A 790 -23.82 -1.65 4.26
C ASP A 790 -23.76 -0.95 2.89
N THR A 791 -24.45 0.19 2.71
CA THR A 791 -24.31 0.98 1.47
C THR A 791 -22.87 1.43 1.21
N PHE A 792 -22.13 1.78 2.26
CA PHE A 792 -20.72 2.15 2.16
C PHE A 792 -19.84 0.90 2.04
N LEU A 793 -20.10 -0.11 2.88
CA LEU A 793 -19.29 -1.32 2.93
C LEU A 793 -19.36 -2.16 1.65
N ARG A 794 -20.52 -2.24 0.97
CA ARG A 794 -20.64 -2.94 -0.33
C ARG A 794 -19.72 -2.34 -1.37
N ALA A 795 -19.65 -1.01 -1.40
CA ALA A 795 -18.72 -0.29 -2.24
C ALA A 795 -17.28 -0.72 -1.94
N TRP A 796 -16.90 -0.80 -0.66
CA TRP A 796 -15.55 -1.18 -0.24
C TRP A 796 -15.30 -2.69 -0.19
N ASN A 797 -16.28 -3.52 -0.57
CA ASN A 797 -16.23 -4.98 -0.42
C ASN A 797 -15.94 -5.45 1.02
N CYS A 798 -16.48 -4.73 2.01
CA CYS A 798 -16.25 -4.93 3.45
C CYS A 798 -17.52 -5.26 4.22
N THR A 799 -18.58 -5.70 3.55
CA THR A 799 -19.89 -6.03 4.15
C THR A 799 -19.80 -7.08 5.27
N HIS A 800 -18.75 -7.89 5.29
CA HIS A 800 -18.49 -8.86 6.36
C HIS A 800 -18.34 -8.23 7.76
N LEU A 801 -17.99 -6.94 7.85
CA LEU A 801 -17.86 -6.21 9.13
C LEU A 801 -19.17 -6.05 9.90
N LEU A 802 -20.32 -6.28 9.25
CA LEU A 802 -21.64 -6.24 9.89
C LEU A 802 -22.11 -7.60 10.41
N LEU A 803 -21.30 -8.66 10.30
CA LEU A 803 -21.72 -10.02 10.61
C LEU A 803 -22.25 -10.17 12.04
N GLU A 804 -21.49 -9.71 13.03
CA GLU A 804 -21.87 -9.85 14.44
C GLU A 804 -23.15 -9.08 14.78
N GLN A 805 -23.25 -7.84 14.30
CA GLN A 805 -24.41 -6.99 14.57
C GLN A 805 -25.67 -7.54 13.88
N ARG A 806 -25.54 -8.04 12.65
CA ARG A 806 -26.66 -8.69 11.95
C ARG A 806 -27.08 -10.00 12.59
N GLU A 807 -26.14 -10.80 13.13
CA GLU A 807 -26.46 -11.98 13.93
C GLU A 807 -27.16 -11.60 15.25
N ALA A 808 -26.72 -10.53 15.92
CA ALA A 808 -27.33 -10.05 17.16
C ALA A 808 -28.78 -9.55 16.99
N LEU A 809 -29.18 -9.19 15.77
CA LEU A 809 -30.54 -8.79 15.40
C LEU A 809 -31.48 -9.97 15.11
N ARG A 810 -30.95 -11.18 14.86
CA ARG A 810 -31.78 -12.33 14.45
C ARG A 810 -32.86 -12.64 15.47
N GLY A 811 -34.08 -12.81 14.99
CA GLY A 811 -35.25 -13.12 15.81
C GLY A 811 -35.73 -11.97 16.68
N LYS A 812 -35.18 -10.75 16.52
CA LYS A 812 -35.57 -9.55 17.25
C LYS A 812 -36.24 -8.49 16.38
N LEU A 813 -36.26 -8.73 15.07
CA LEU A 813 -36.85 -7.86 14.06
C LEU A 813 -38.26 -8.31 13.68
N ASP A 814 -39.01 -7.43 13.02
CA ASP A 814 -40.25 -7.82 12.38
C ASP A 814 -39.99 -8.79 11.19
N ALA A 815 -41.04 -9.43 10.67
CA ALA A 815 -40.88 -10.43 9.61
C ALA A 815 -40.30 -9.87 8.30
N HIS A 816 -40.51 -8.58 8.02
CA HIS A 816 -39.99 -7.95 6.81
C HIS A 816 -38.48 -7.70 6.94
N GLU A 817 -38.08 -7.05 8.02
CA GLU A 817 -36.68 -6.71 8.31
C GLU A 817 -35.84 -7.97 8.59
N GLU A 818 -36.40 -8.96 9.30
CA GLU A 818 -35.72 -10.25 9.55
C GLU A 818 -35.36 -10.95 8.23
N LYS A 819 -36.27 -10.97 7.26
CA LYS A 819 -36.01 -11.56 5.94
C LYS A 819 -34.89 -10.82 5.20
N VAL A 820 -34.89 -9.49 5.23
CA VAL A 820 -33.84 -8.67 4.60
C VAL A 820 -32.49 -8.94 5.27
N ASN A 821 -32.48 -8.97 6.60
CA ASN A 821 -31.29 -9.26 7.40
C ASN A 821 -30.72 -10.66 7.11
N LEU A 822 -31.58 -11.69 7.03
CA LEU A 822 -31.19 -13.05 6.70
C LEU A 822 -30.61 -13.18 5.28
N ASN A 823 -31.19 -12.49 4.30
CA ASN A 823 -30.63 -12.46 2.94
C ASN A 823 -29.27 -11.75 2.89
N ALA A 824 -29.08 -10.67 3.68
CA ALA A 824 -27.79 -10.00 3.81
C ALA A 824 -26.74 -10.87 4.52
N LEU A 825 -27.12 -11.56 5.60
CA LEU A 825 -26.28 -12.54 6.30
C LEU A 825 -25.86 -13.68 5.36
N ALA A 826 -26.78 -14.21 4.55
CA ALA A 826 -26.47 -15.24 3.59
C ALA A 826 -25.37 -14.81 2.60
N TYR A 827 -25.48 -13.58 2.09
CA TYR A 827 -24.46 -13.00 1.22
C TYR A 827 -23.10 -12.87 1.94
N ILE A 828 -23.09 -12.38 3.19
CA ILE A 828 -21.87 -12.29 4.01
C ILE A 828 -21.23 -13.68 4.20
N TYR A 829 -22.03 -14.68 4.56
CA TYR A 829 -21.57 -16.05 4.73
C TYR A 829 -21.02 -16.64 3.43
N GLN A 830 -21.69 -16.41 2.31
CA GLN A 830 -21.22 -16.87 1.01
C GLN A 830 -19.88 -16.23 0.63
N CYS A 831 -19.71 -14.93 0.85
CA CYS A 831 -18.44 -14.22 0.62
C CYS A 831 -17.29 -14.79 1.47
N ARG A 832 -17.58 -15.18 2.72
CA ARG A 832 -16.61 -15.80 3.65
C ARG A 832 -16.36 -17.29 3.38
N GLY A 833 -17.13 -17.92 2.48
CA GLY A 833 -17.06 -19.35 2.22
C GLY A 833 -17.80 -20.23 3.24
N ASP A 834 -18.56 -19.63 4.16
CA ASP A 834 -19.41 -20.32 5.15
C ASP A 834 -20.72 -20.81 4.51
N LEU A 835 -20.60 -21.63 3.45
CA LEU A 835 -21.71 -22.01 2.57
C LEU A 835 -22.87 -22.69 3.30
N SER A 836 -22.59 -23.42 4.40
CA SER A 836 -23.64 -24.03 5.25
C SER A 836 -24.53 -22.97 5.90
N LYS A 837 -23.92 -21.97 6.54
CA LYS A 837 -24.66 -20.88 7.20
C LYS A 837 -25.38 -20.01 6.18
N ALA A 838 -24.79 -19.80 5.01
CA ALA A 838 -25.47 -19.14 3.89
C ALA A 838 -26.76 -19.87 3.49
N GLY A 839 -26.70 -21.20 3.40
CA GLY A 839 -27.86 -22.04 3.09
C GLY A 839 -28.94 -21.99 4.17
N GLU A 840 -28.56 -22.04 5.45
CA GLU A 840 -29.49 -21.89 6.57
C GLU A 840 -30.20 -20.54 6.55
N ALA A 841 -29.44 -19.46 6.36
CA ALA A 841 -29.97 -18.10 6.31
C ALA A 841 -30.92 -17.89 5.11
N LEU A 842 -30.55 -18.35 3.90
CA LEU A 842 -31.46 -18.31 2.74
C LEU A 842 -32.69 -19.17 2.93
N GLY A 843 -32.55 -20.35 3.55
CA GLY A 843 -33.68 -21.22 3.86
C GLY A 843 -34.67 -20.58 4.84
N GLN A 844 -34.18 -19.84 5.83
CA GLN A 844 -35.02 -19.06 6.75
C GLN A 844 -35.66 -17.86 6.06
N ALA A 845 -34.88 -17.11 5.27
CA ALA A 845 -35.39 -15.97 4.49
C ALA A 845 -36.48 -16.41 3.51
N LEU A 846 -36.31 -17.55 2.84
CA LEU A 846 -37.27 -18.11 1.91
C LEU A 846 -38.59 -18.44 2.59
N LYS A 847 -38.56 -19.08 3.78
CA LYS A 847 -39.77 -19.37 4.57
C LYS A 847 -40.55 -18.10 4.95
N LEU A 848 -39.86 -16.99 5.21
CA LEU A 848 -40.50 -15.69 5.48
C LEU A 848 -41.02 -15.01 4.22
N ALA A 849 -40.42 -15.29 3.05
CA ALA A 849 -40.77 -14.68 1.77
C ALA A 849 -41.93 -15.37 1.03
N GLU A 850 -42.36 -16.56 1.46
CA GLU A 850 -43.43 -17.36 0.81
C GLU A 850 -44.85 -16.74 0.94
N ALA A 851 -44.97 -15.48 1.36
CA ALA A 851 -46.22 -14.74 1.37
C ALA A 851 -46.59 -14.20 -0.04
N PRO A 852 -47.88 -14.16 -0.44
CA PRO A 852 -48.31 -13.83 -1.81
C PRO A 852 -47.90 -12.44 -2.35
N VAL A 853 -47.47 -11.53 -1.47
CA VAL A 853 -47.26 -10.11 -1.80
C VAL A 853 -45.76 -9.78 -1.97
N ASP A 854 -44.83 -10.69 -1.66
CA ASP A 854 -43.39 -10.38 -1.57
C ASP A 854 -42.54 -10.95 -2.72
N LYS A 855 -43.07 -10.87 -3.94
CA LYS A 855 -42.43 -11.47 -5.14
C LYS A 855 -41.02 -10.94 -5.42
N LEU A 856 -40.73 -9.67 -5.10
CA LEU A 856 -39.43 -9.06 -5.38
C LEU A 856 -38.31 -9.57 -4.44
N ASN A 857 -38.59 -9.75 -3.15
CA ASN A 857 -37.61 -10.37 -2.26
C ASN A 857 -37.48 -11.87 -2.54
N LEU A 858 -38.58 -12.55 -2.89
CA LEU A 858 -38.54 -13.95 -3.31
C LEU A 858 -37.61 -14.14 -4.51
N LEU A 859 -37.71 -13.29 -5.54
CA LEU A 859 -36.82 -13.32 -6.71
C LEU A 859 -35.34 -13.18 -6.32
N LYS A 860 -35.01 -12.19 -5.48
CA LYS A 860 -33.63 -11.97 -5.00
C LYS A 860 -33.09 -13.16 -4.20
N ILE A 861 -33.88 -13.71 -3.29
CA ILE A 861 -33.51 -14.88 -2.49
C ILE A 861 -33.27 -16.10 -3.39
N ARG A 862 -34.12 -16.31 -4.42
CA ARG A 862 -33.97 -17.43 -5.37
C ARG A 862 -32.70 -17.32 -6.20
N ILE A 863 -32.37 -16.14 -6.73
CA ILE A 863 -31.13 -15.91 -7.47
C ILE A 863 -29.89 -16.14 -6.58
N ASN A 864 -29.91 -15.65 -5.34
CA ASN A 864 -28.83 -15.88 -4.37
C ASN A 864 -28.70 -17.37 -4.01
N LEU A 865 -29.82 -18.07 -3.85
CA LEU A 865 -29.83 -19.52 -3.61
C LEU A 865 -29.28 -20.30 -4.81
N ALA A 866 -29.59 -19.89 -6.04
CA ALA A 866 -29.02 -20.47 -7.24
C ALA A 866 -27.49 -20.31 -7.26
N GLY A 867 -27.00 -19.11 -6.95
CA GLY A 867 -25.56 -18.83 -6.81
C GLY A 867 -24.89 -19.66 -5.71
N LEU A 868 -25.55 -19.85 -4.56
CA LEU A 868 -25.05 -20.70 -3.48
C LEU A 868 -24.97 -22.18 -3.91
N CYS A 869 -26.00 -22.71 -4.55
CA CYS A 869 -25.99 -24.08 -5.09
C CYS A 869 -24.86 -24.25 -6.11
N TRP A 870 -24.63 -23.24 -6.96
CA TRP A 870 -23.53 -23.23 -7.92
C TRP A 870 -22.16 -23.27 -7.23
N ASP A 871 -21.97 -22.52 -6.13
CA ASP A 871 -20.74 -22.52 -5.34
C ASP A 871 -20.51 -23.84 -4.60
N LEU A 872 -21.59 -24.50 -4.14
CA LEU A 872 -21.58 -25.85 -3.57
C LEU A 872 -21.33 -26.95 -4.62
N ASN A 873 -21.29 -26.60 -5.91
CA ASN A 873 -21.24 -27.53 -7.05
C ASN A 873 -22.47 -28.45 -7.17
N GLU A 874 -23.61 -28.06 -6.58
CA GLU A 874 -24.89 -28.73 -6.75
C GLU A 874 -25.59 -28.22 -8.02
N VAL A 875 -25.02 -28.58 -9.18
CA VAL A 875 -25.39 -27.97 -10.48
C VAL A 875 -26.87 -28.21 -10.81
N SER A 876 -27.37 -29.42 -10.56
CA SER A 876 -28.79 -29.76 -10.74
C SER A 876 -29.73 -28.85 -9.93
N ARG A 877 -29.38 -28.53 -8.68
CA ARG A 877 -30.17 -27.62 -7.82
C ARG A 877 -30.00 -26.17 -8.25
N ALA A 878 -28.80 -25.77 -8.65
CA ALA A 878 -28.54 -24.43 -9.16
C ALA A 878 -29.39 -24.14 -10.40
N LEU A 879 -29.41 -25.07 -11.36
CA LEU A 879 -30.22 -24.97 -12.56
C LEU A 879 -31.70 -24.78 -12.23
N ALA A 880 -32.27 -25.64 -11.36
CA ALA A 880 -33.68 -25.53 -10.97
C ALA A 880 -34.02 -24.18 -10.32
N GLN A 881 -33.11 -23.61 -9.52
CA GLN A 881 -33.32 -22.28 -8.93
C GLN A 881 -33.17 -21.15 -9.95
N TYR A 882 -32.23 -21.26 -10.90
CA TYR A 882 -32.12 -20.27 -11.99
C TYR A 882 -33.32 -20.31 -12.92
N GLU A 883 -33.84 -21.49 -13.27
CA GLU A 883 -35.07 -21.63 -14.08
C GLU A 883 -36.27 -21.00 -13.37
N PHE A 884 -36.43 -21.28 -12.08
CA PHE A 884 -37.48 -20.62 -11.29
C PHE A 884 -37.30 -19.10 -11.24
N GLY A 885 -36.05 -18.64 -11.05
CA GLY A 885 -35.71 -17.22 -11.06
C GLY A 885 -35.97 -16.55 -12.41
N ARG A 886 -35.71 -17.25 -13.52
CA ARG A 886 -36.02 -16.80 -14.89
C ARG A 886 -37.54 -16.58 -15.02
N ASP A 887 -38.34 -17.59 -14.69
CA ASP A 887 -39.79 -17.53 -14.84
C ASP A 887 -40.37 -16.39 -13.99
N LEU A 888 -39.89 -16.22 -12.74
CA LEU A 888 -40.32 -15.13 -11.87
C LEU A 888 -39.83 -13.75 -12.35
N ALA A 889 -38.63 -13.66 -12.93
CA ALA A 889 -38.12 -12.42 -13.52
C ALA A 889 -38.97 -11.99 -14.73
N GLU A 890 -39.40 -12.93 -15.55
CA GLU A 890 -40.36 -12.68 -16.64
C GLU A 890 -41.71 -12.21 -16.10
N GLU A 891 -42.26 -12.86 -15.07
CA GLU A 891 -43.50 -12.42 -14.42
C GLU A 891 -43.41 -10.99 -13.84
N GLN A 892 -42.24 -10.59 -13.33
CA GLN A 892 -42.01 -9.28 -12.73
C GLN A 892 -41.53 -8.22 -13.74
N ASN A 893 -41.31 -8.58 -15.00
CA ASN A 893 -40.67 -7.75 -16.03
C ASN A 893 -39.33 -7.16 -15.53
N ASP A 894 -38.48 -8.00 -14.92
CA ASP A 894 -37.14 -7.62 -14.46
C ASP A 894 -36.07 -8.16 -15.43
N PRO A 895 -35.65 -7.36 -16.43
CA PRO A 895 -34.69 -7.80 -17.44
C PRO A 895 -33.29 -8.08 -16.88
N LEU A 896 -32.89 -7.43 -15.77
CA LEU A 896 -31.59 -7.64 -15.15
C LEU A 896 -31.53 -9.01 -14.45
N ALA A 897 -32.59 -9.34 -13.70
CA ALA A 897 -32.76 -10.65 -13.09
C ALA A 897 -32.84 -11.76 -14.15
N LEU A 898 -33.56 -11.52 -15.25
CA LEU A 898 -33.68 -12.45 -16.37
C LEU A 898 -32.33 -12.74 -17.03
N MET A 899 -31.55 -11.71 -17.35
CA MET A 899 -30.20 -11.85 -17.90
C MET A 899 -29.28 -12.65 -16.96
N THR A 900 -29.43 -12.47 -15.64
CA THR A 900 -28.66 -13.21 -14.64
C THR A 900 -29.05 -14.69 -14.59
N ALA A 901 -30.35 -14.99 -14.65
CA ALA A 901 -30.84 -16.35 -14.66
C ALA A 901 -30.39 -17.12 -15.90
N LEU A 902 -30.47 -16.50 -17.09
CA LEU A 902 -30.04 -17.12 -18.35
C LEU A 902 -28.54 -17.43 -18.38
N GLU A 903 -27.69 -16.55 -17.84
CA GLU A 903 -26.25 -16.84 -17.69
C GLU A 903 -26.03 -18.05 -16.77
N GLY A 904 -26.71 -18.11 -15.62
CA GLY A 904 -26.59 -19.22 -14.68
C GLY A 904 -27.02 -20.56 -15.31
N ILE A 905 -28.10 -20.55 -16.09
CA ILE A 905 -28.57 -21.71 -16.87
C ILE A 905 -27.50 -22.13 -17.89
N ALA A 906 -26.89 -21.17 -18.59
CA ALA A 906 -25.84 -21.43 -19.56
C ALA A 906 -24.60 -22.09 -18.91
N ASP A 907 -24.16 -21.56 -17.77
CA ASP A 907 -23.03 -22.10 -17.01
C ASP A 907 -23.29 -23.53 -16.51
N CYS A 908 -24.51 -23.82 -16.04
CA CYS A 908 -24.91 -25.16 -15.61
C CYS A 908 -24.88 -26.16 -16.78
N ASN A 909 -25.43 -25.78 -17.94
CA ASN A 909 -25.42 -26.65 -19.12
C ASN A 909 -24.00 -26.90 -19.65
N ARG A 910 -23.12 -25.88 -19.63
CA ARG A 910 -21.71 -26.10 -19.99
C ARG A 910 -21.03 -27.06 -19.03
N ARG A 911 -21.33 -27.00 -17.73
CA ARG A 911 -20.75 -27.91 -16.72
C ARG A 911 -21.05 -29.37 -17.00
N TRP A 912 -22.22 -29.64 -17.61
CA TRP A 912 -22.63 -30.98 -18.05
C TRP A 912 -22.17 -31.35 -19.46
N GLY A 913 -21.45 -30.48 -20.16
CA GLY A 913 -21.05 -30.71 -21.55
C GLY A 913 -22.15 -30.49 -22.59
N HIS A 914 -23.31 -29.94 -22.18
CA HIS A 914 -24.41 -29.59 -23.08
C HIS A 914 -24.15 -28.24 -23.77
N TYR A 915 -23.12 -28.19 -24.62
CA TYR A 915 -22.65 -26.97 -25.27
C TYR A 915 -23.73 -26.23 -26.07
N GLY A 916 -24.60 -26.95 -26.79
CA GLY A 916 -25.68 -26.33 -27.58
C GLY A 916 -26.61 -25.49 -26.71
N THR A 917 -27.19 -26.09 -25.68
CA THR A 917 -28.08 -25.40 -24.72
C THR A 917 -27.34 -24.30 -23.95
N ALA A 918 -26.07 -24.49 -23.62
CA ALA A 918 -25.27 -23.46 -22.96
C ALA A 918 -25.12 -22.21 -23.85
N ILE A 919 -24.74 -22.41 -25.12
CA ILE A 919 -24.58 -21.33 -26.09
C ILE A 919 -25.92 -20.64 -26.38
N GLU A 920 -27.01 -21.39 -26.56
CA GLU A 920 -28.35 -20.84 -26.78
C GLU A 920 -28.78 -19.90 -25.65
N ASN A 921 -28.63 -20.32 -24.39
CA ASN A 921 -28.98 -19.47 -23.24
C ASN A 921 -28.02 -18.29 -23.08
N GLY A 922 -26.73 -18.47 -23.37
CA GLY A 922 -25.75 -17.39 -23.38
C GLY A 922 -26.09 -16.30 -24.42
N ILE A 923 -26.45 -16.70 -25.64
CA ILE A 923 -26.90 -15.79 -26.69
C ILE A 923 -28.21 -15.10 -26.29
N GLY A 924 -29.17 -15.85 -25.76
CA GLY A 924 -30.43 -15.27 -25.27
C GLY A 924 -30.20 -14.20 -24.19
N ALA A 925 -29.20 -14.39 -23.31
CA ALA A 925 -28.80 -13.37 -22.36
C ALA A 925 -28.16 -12.13 -23.01
N LEU A 926 -27.36 -12.30 -24.07
CA LEU A 926 -26.75 -11.19 -24.84
C LEU A 926 -27.77 -10.35 -25.63
N GLU A 927 -28.95 -10.91 -25.91
CA GLU A 927 -30.04 -10.23 -26.60
C GLU A 927 -30.90 -9.37 -25.65
N ILE A 928 -30.88 -9.62 -24.33
CA ILE A 928 -31.72 -8.88 -23.36
C ILE A 928 -31.49 -7.36 -23.41
N PRO A 929 -30.24 -6.83 -23.41
CA PRO A 929 -30.01 -5.38 -23.45
C PRO A 929 -30.47 -4.71 -24.75
N GLN A 930 -30.74 -5.49 -25.80
CA GLN A 930 -31.20 -5.01 -27.10
C GLN A 930 -32.73 -4.89 -27.17
N ARG A 931 -33.45 -5.35 -26.15
CA ARG A 931 -34.91 -5.26 -26.10
C ARG A 931 -35.38 -3.84 -25.80
N ALA A 932 -36.54 -3.48 -26.36
CA ALA A 932 -37.12 -2.14 -26.22
C ALA A 932 -37.58 -1.81 -24.78
N ASP A 933 -37.79 -2.82 -23.93
CA ASP A 933 -38.18 -2.70 -22.53
C ASP A 933 -36.98 -2.66 -21.55
N PHE A 934 -35.74 -2.70 -22.06
CA PHE A 934 -34.55 -2.62 -21.22
C PHE A 934 -34.37 -1.21 -20.62
N PRO A 935 -34.07 -1.05 -19.32
CA PRO A 935 -33.96 0.27 -18.71
C PRO A 935 -32.85 1.14 -19.31
N GLU A 936 -33.19 2.39 -19.64
CA GLU A 936 -32.24 3.39 -20.18
C GLU A 936 -31.40 4.10 -19.10
N THR A 937 -31.49 3.66 -17.83
CA THR A 937 -30.73 4.28 -16.75
C THR A 937 -29.24 3.99 -16.89
N SER A 938 -28.39 4.94 -16.48
CA SER A 938 -26.93 4.78 -16.52
C SER A 938 -26.46 3.52 -15.79
N ASP A 939 -27.10 3.20 -14.66
CA ASP A 939 -26.75 2.03 -13.85
C ASP A 939 -27.11 0.72 -14.54
N ALA A 940 -28.29 0.64 -15.17
CA ALA A 940 -28.71 -0.54 -15.92
C ALA A 940 -27.83 -0.77 -17.15
N GLN A 941 -27.46 0.29 -17.87
CA GLN A 941 -26.56 0.22 -19.02
C GLN A 941 -25.15 -0.22 -18.62
N SER A 942 -24.61 0.33 -17.52
CA SER A 942 -23.28 -0.07 -17.03
C SER A 942 -23.28 -1.52 -16.56
N HIS A 943 -24.36 -1.97 -15.90
CA HIS A 943 -24.54 -3.38 -15.54
C HIS A 943 -24.61 -4.27 -16.78
N ALA A 944 -25.36 -3.87 -17.81
CA ALA A 944 -25.48 -4.61 -19.06
C ALA A 944 -24.12 -4.78 -19.76
N ASP A 945 -23.35 -3.70 -19.92
CA ASP A 945 -22.06 -3.72 -20.62
C ASP A 945 -21.06 -4.71 -19.98
N LEU A 946 -21.00 -4.72 -18.63
CA LEU A 946 -20.19 -5.67 -17.86
C LEU A 946 -20.60 -7.11 -18.19
N ARG A 947 -21.89 -7.39 -18.14
CA ARG A 947 -22.45 -8.73 -18.29
C ARG A 947 -22.35 -9.22 -19.74
N VAL A 948 -22.58 -8.35 -20.71
CA VAL A 948 -22.38 -8.62 -22.15
C VAL A 948 -20.95 -9.04 -22.41
N THR A 949 -19.96 -8.30 -21.89
CA THR A 949 -18.54 -8.63 -22.09
C THR A 949 -18.22 -10.02 -21.53
N VAL A 950 -18.62 -10.31 -20.29
CA VAL A 950 -18.36 -11.61 -19.64
C VAL A 950 -19.04 -12.77 -20.39
N ILE A 951 -20.31 -12.62 -20.75
CA ILE A 951 -21.07 -13.67 -21.43
C ILE A 951 -20.53 -13.89 -22.85
N ALA A 952 -20.18 -12.83 -23.58
CA ALA A 952 -19.59 -12.95 -24.91
C ALA A 952 -18.25 -13.70 -24.87
N LEU A 953 -17.39 -13.45 -23.88
CA LEU A 953 -16.14 -14.20 -23.70
C LEU A 953 -16.38 -15.68 -23.36
N LYS A 954 -17.39 -15.98 -22.53
CA LYS A 954 -17.80 -17.38 -22.25
C LYS A 954 -18.24 -18.09 -23.52
N VAL A 955 -19.15 -17.46 -24.29
CA VAL A 955 -19.65 -18.01 -25.56
C VAL A 955 -18.51 -18.18 -26.56
N SER A 956 -17.62 -17.20 -26.68
CA SER A 956 -16.41 -17.29 -27.50
C SER A 956 -15.53 -18.49 -27.12
N ARG A 957 -15.26 -18.66 -25.82
CA ARG A 957 -14.52 -19.82 -25.28
C ARG A 957 -15.22 -21.12 -25.62
N TRP A 958 -16.54 -21.21 -25.49
CA TRP A 958 -17.28 -22.45 -25.77
C TRP A 958 -17.26 -22.81 -27.25
N PHE A 959 -17.40 -21.85 -28.16
CA PHE A 959 -17.17 -22.08 -29.59
C PHE A 959 -15.73 -22.51 -29.88
N SER A 960 -14.75 -21.92 -29.21
CA SER A 960 -13.34 -22.30 -29.32
C SER A 960 -13.10 -23.74 -28.84
N GLU A 961 -13.71 -24.15 -27.72
CA GLU A 961 -13.64 -25.52 -27.20
C GLU A 961 -14.21 -26.55 -28.19
N LEU A 962 -15.25 -26.16 -28.95
CA LEU A 962 -15.86 -26.94 -30.04
C LEU A 962 -15.04 -26.94 -31.34
N GLY A 963 -14.03 -26.08 -31.46
CA GLY A 963 -13.23 -25.90 -32.68
C GLY A 963 -13.83 -24.95 -33.71
N ASP A 964 -14.94 -24.25 -33.39
CA ASP A 964 -15.54 -23.25 -34.26
C ASP A 964 -14.84 -21.89 -34.07
N SER A 965 -13.74 -21.72 -34.80
CA SER A 965 -12.92 -20.50 -34.71
C SER A 965 -13.63 -19.25 -35.26
N ALA A 966 -14.62 -19.41 -36.16
CA ALA A 966 -15.31 -18.29 -36.78
C ALA A 966 -16.29 -17.64 -35.81
N GLU A 967 -17.16 -18.44 -35.17
CA GLU A 967 -18.06 -17.92 -34.13
C GLU A 967 -17.28 -17.49 -32.88
N ALA A 968 -16.21 -18.21 -32.51
CA ALA A 968 -15.34 -17.76 -31.41
C ALA A 968 -14.80 -16.34 -31.63
N ALA A 969 -14.31 -16.04 -32.84
CA ALA A 969 -13.82 -14.71 -33.20
C ALA A 969 -14.93 -13.65 -33.21
N ARG A 970 -16.14 -14.00 -33.62
CA ARG A 970 -17.30 -13.09 -33.61
C ARG A 970 -17.64 -12.61 -32.21
N TYR A 971 -17.68 -13.51 -31.23
CA TYR A 971 -17.98 -13.13 -29.84
C TYR A 971 -16.79 -12.52 -29.09
N ASP A 972 -15.56 -12.86 -29.46
CA ASP A 972 -14.35 -12.12 -29.00
C ASP A 972 -14.40 -10.66 -29.47
N GLU A 973 -14.78 -10.43 -30.72
CA GLU A 973 -14.95 -9.09 -31.29
C GLU A 973 -16.11 -8.32 -30.62
N LEU A 974 -17.24 -8.97 -30.36
CA LEU A 974 -18.33 -8.37 -29.59
C LEU A 974 -17.84 -7.90 -28.21
N ALA A 975 -17.13 -8.77 -27.49
CA ALA A 975 -16.56 -8.42 -26.19
C ALA A 975 -15.55 -7.26 -26.30
N ARG A 976 -14.71 -7.24 -27.35
CA ARG A 976 -13.76 -6.16 -27.62
C ARG A 976 -14.44 -4.82 -27.88
N VAL A 977 -15.49 -4.81 -28.70
CA VAL A 977 -16.25 -3.59 -29.04
C VAL A 977 -16.96 -3.04 -27.81
N THR A 978 -17.65 -3.89 -27.05
CA THR A 978 -18.30 -3.48 -25.79
C THR A 978 -17.28 -2.96 -24.78
N ALA A 979 -16.13 -3.65 -24.62
CA ALA A 979 -15.06 -3.22 -23.74
C ALA A 979 -14.34 -1.93 -24.21
N GLY A 980 -14.34 -1.64 -25.52
CA GLY A 980 -13.68 -0.46 -26.11
C GLY A 980 -14.58 0.78 -26.27
N GLY A 981 -15.91 0.62 -26.18
CA GLY A 981 -16.89 1.68 -26.45
C GLY A 981 -17.05 2.73 -25.35
N ARG A 982 -16.47 2.54 -24.16
CA ARG A 982 -16.53 3.50 -23.04
C ARG A 982 -15.19 3.60 -22.30
N ALA A 983 -15.01 4.70 -21.57
CA ALA A 983 -13.80 5.06 -20.81
C ALA A 983 -13.43 4.10 -19.65
N GLU A 984 -14.14 2.98 -19.50
CA GLU A 984 -13.99 2.05 -18.38
C GLU A 984 -13.00 0.92 -18.71
N ALA A 985 -11.75 1.13 -18.35
CA ALA A 985 -10.68 0.14 -18.55
C ALA A 985 -10.73 -1.20 -17.75
N PRO A 986 -11.66 -1.52 -16.81
CA PRO A 986 -11.77 -2.87 -16.24
C PRO A 986 -12.16 -3.95 -17.25
N LEU A 987 -13.08 -3.65 -18.18
CA LEU A 987 -13.55 -4.60 -19.20
C LEU A 987 -12.43 -5.03 -20.16
N ARG A 988 -11.44 -4.16 -20.34
CA ARG A 988 -10.26 -4.45 -21.15
C ARG A 988 -9.43 -5.61 -20.59
N ALA A 989 -9.27 -5.72 -19.28
CA ALA A 989 -8.48 -6.79 -18.66
C ALA A 989 -9.14 -8.16 -18.88
N ALA A 990 -10.46 -8.24 -18.64
CA ALA A 990 -11.24 -9.44 -18.87
C ALA A 990 -11.21 -9.86 -20.34
N TRP A 991 -11.36 -8.90 -21.27
CA TRP A 991 -11.22 -9.17 -22.70
C TRP A 991 -9.81 -9.66 -23.05
N LEU A 992 -8.75 -9.03 -22.56
CA LEU A 992 -7.37 -9.44 -22.85
C LEU A 992 -7.08 -10.88 -22.39
N ASP A 993 -7.55 -11.29 -21.20
CA ASP A 993 -7.44 -12.69 -20.75
C ASP A 993 -8.23 -13.65 -21.67
N GLY A 994 -9.50 -13.35 -21.93
CA GLY A 994 -10.32 -14.19 -22.81
C GLY A 994 -9.75 -14.30 -24.23
N HIS A 995 -9.21 -13.19 -24.75
CA HIS A 995 -8.51 -13.14 -26.03
C HIS A 995 -7.25 -13.99 -26.01
N ALA A 996 -6.45 -13.92 -24.94
CA ALA A 996 -5.26 -14.75 -24.76
C ALA A 996 -5.59 -16.25 -24.74
N ASP A 997 -6.66 -16.65 -24.05
CA ASP A 997 -7.13 -18.04 -24.06
C ASP A 997 -7.57 -18.50 -25.46
N GLY A 998 -8.25 -17.61 -26.21
CA GLY A 998 -8.61 -17.85 -27.62
C GLY A 998 -7.41 -17.94 -28.57
N LEU A 999 -6.33 -17.20 -28.29
CA LEU A 999 -5.05 -17.32 -29.01
C LEU A 999 -4.35 -18.65 -28.70
N LEU A 1000 -4.37 -19.10 -27.44
CA LEU A 1000 -3.85 -20.42 -27.06
C LEU A 1000 -4.59 -21.56 -27.76
N ALA A 1001 -5.91 -21.47 -27.86
CA ALA A 1001 -6.70 -22.48 -28.57
C ALA A 1001 -6.31 -22.60 -30.06
N ARG A 1002 -5.84 -21.50 -30.67
CA ARG A 1002 -5.33 -21.45 -32.05
C ARG A 1002 -3.85 -21.85 -32.20
N GLY A 1003 -3.17 -22.15 -31.09
CA GLY A 1003 -1.74 -22.50 -31.08
C GLY A 1003 -0.81 -21.28 -31.16
N GLU A 1004 -1.32 -20.07 -30.92
CA GLU A 1004 -0.54 -18.83 -30.99
C GLU A 1004 0.02 -18.45 -29.61
N ALA A 1005 0.83 -19.34 -29.01
CA ALA A 1005 1.27 -19.22 -27.62
C ALA A 1005 2.05 -17.93 -27.30
N ASP A 1006 2.93 -17.47 -28.19
CA ASP A 1006 3.68 -16.21 -27.97
C ASP A 1006 2.75 -14.98 -27.88
N ARG A 1007 1.74 -14.90 -28.75
CA ARG A 1007 0.75 -13.82 -28.72
C ARG A 1007 -0.15 -13.91 -27.51
N ALA A 1008 -0.47 -15.14 -27.07
CA ALA A 1008 -1.22 -15.35 -25.84
C ALA A 1008 -0.45 -14.88 -24.61
N VAL A 1009 0.88 -15.11 -24.55
CA VAL A 1009 1.72 -14.57 -23.46
C VAL A 1009 1.64 -13.05 -23.42
N GLN A 1010 1.76 -12.37 -24.57
CA GLN A 1010 1.68 -10.91 -24.64
C GLN A 1010 0.33 -10.40 -24.13
N ALA A 1011 -0.78 -10.94 -24.66
CA ALA A 1011 -2.12 -10.53 -24.25
C ALA A 1011 -2.41 -10.83 -22.77
N ALA A 1012 -1.95 -11.97 -22.25
CA ALA A 1012 -2.16 -12.34 -20.85
C ALA A 1012 -1.26 -11.54 -19.90
N LEU A 1013 -0.04 -11.16 -20.28
CA LEU A 1013 0.80 -10.23 -19.49
C LEU A 1013 0.16 -8.85 -19.43
N GLU A 1014 -0.37 -8.34 -20.55
CA GLU A 1014 -1.15 -7.09 -20.53
C GLU A 1014 -2.40 -7.23 -19.65
N ALA A 1015 -3.08 -8.37 -19.69
CA ALA A 1015 -4.22 -8.65 -18.81
C ALA A 1015 -3.79 -8.65 -17.33
N VAL A 1016 -2.65 -9.25 -16.99
CA VAL A 1016 -2.06 -9.23 -15.63
C VAL A 1016 -1.73 -7.80 -15.22
N ASP A 1017 -1.06 -7.01 -16.05
CA ASP A 1017 -0.72 -5.62 -15.73
C ASP A 1017 -1.97 -4.78 -15.48
N HIS A 1018 -2.98 -4.93 -16.35
CA HIS A 1018 -4.27 -4.28 -16.15
C HIS A 1018 -4.98 -4.80 -14.89
N ALA A 1019 -5.01 -6.10 -14.66
CA ALA A 1019 -5.65 -6.72 -13.50
C ALA A 1019 -4.94 -6.34 -12.19
N LEU A 1020 -3.61 -6.21 -12.16
CA LEU A 1020 -2.83 -5.72 -11.01
C LEU A 1020 -3.11 -4.24 -10.75
N THR A 1021 -3.02 -3.40 -11.79
CA THR A 1021 -3.35 -1.97 -11.73
C THR A 1021 -4.79 -1.76 -11.23
N ARG A 1022 -5.68 -2.67 -11.60
CA ARG A 1022 -7.11 -2.63 -11.28
C ARG A 1022 -7.51 -3.61 -10.18
N ARG A 1023 -6.56 -4.24 -9.49
CA ARG A 1023 -6.75 -5.19 -8.39
C ARG A 1023 -7.90 -6.19 -8.60
N ASP A 1024 -8.03 -6.73 -9.81
CA ASP A 1024 -9.05 -7.71 -10.19
C ASP A 1024 -8.52 -9.13 -9.98
N SER A 1025 -8.92 -9.79 -8.89
CA SER A 1025 -8.43 -11.12 -8.55
C SER A 1025 -8.96 -12.22 -9.45
N VAL A 1026 -10.15 -12.04 -10.04
CA VAL A 1026 -10.76 -13.05 -10.91
C VAL A 1026 -9.99 -13.09 -12.21
N VAL A 1027 -9.81 -11.93 -12.85
CA VAL A 1027 -9.02 -11.82 -14.08
C VAL A 1027 -7.56 -12.15 -13.83
N LEU A 1028 -6.98 -11.75 -12.69
CA LEU A 1028 -5.59 -12.11 -12.36
C LEU A 1028 -5.39 -13.62 -12.22
N MET A 1029 -6.29 -14.32 -11.53
CA MET A 1029 -6.25 -15.78 -11.45
C MET A 1029 -6.36 -16.41 -12.85
N GLN A 1030 -7.28 -15.92 -13.68
CA GLN A 1030 -7.52 -16.43 -15.03
C GLN A 1030 -6.31 -16.18 -15.95
N ALA A 1031 -5.83 -14.94 -16.03
CA ALA A 1031 -4.69 -14.55 -16.86
C ALA A 1031 -3.40 -15.29 -16.48
N ARG A 1032 -3.16 -15.52 -15.18
CA ARG A 1032 -2.01 -16.33 -14.72
C ARG A 1032 -2.17 -17.81 -15.03
N THR A 1033 -3.40 -18.33 -14.99
CA THR A 1033 -3.69 -19.69 -15.45
C THR A 1033 -3.41 -19.82 -16.95
N THR A 1034 -3.82 -18.82 -17.74
CA THR A 1034 -3.54 -18.70 -19.18
C THR A 1034 -2.03 -18.61 -19.45
N LEU A 1035 -1.29 -17.77 -18.73
CA LEU A 1035 0.19 -17.68 -18.82
C LEU A 1035 0.87 -18.99 -18.46
N CYS A 1036 0.41 -19.68 -17.41
CA CYS A 1036 0.95 -20.97 -17.04
C CYS A 1036 0.84 -21.97 -18.20
N PHE A 1037 -0.32 -22.05 -18.86
CA PHE A 1037 -0.47 -22.89 -20.04
C PHE A 1037 0.41 -22.42 -21.20
N ALA A 1038 0.43 -21.12 -21.49
CA ALA A 1038 1.22 -20.57 -22.58
C ALA A 1038 2.71 -20.88 -22.42
N TYR A 1039 3.26 -20.72 -21.22
CA TYR A 1039 4.66 -21.07 -20.93
C TYR A 1039 4.93 -22.58 -21.00
N LEU A 1040 3.98 -23.43 -20.61
CA LEU A 1040 4.11 -24.88 -20.81
C LEU A 1040 4.19 -25.24 -22.30
N GLU A 1041 3.37 -24.62 -23.15
CA GLU A 1041 3.41 -24.83 -24.61
C GLU A 1041 4.73 -24.36 -25.24
N LEU A 1042 5.34 -23.30 -24.68
CA LEU A 1042 6.64 -22.79 -25.08
C LEU A 1042 7.83 -23.55 -24.45
N GLY A 1043 7.58 -24.58 -23.62
CA GLY A 1043 8.62 -25.36 -22.94
C GLY A 1043 9.32 -24.63 -21.78
N ASN A 1044 8.74 -23.53 -21.28
CA ASN A 1044 9.28 -22.75 -20.17
C ASN A 1044 8.66 -23.17 -18.82
N ASP A 1045 9.07 -24.36 -18.35
CA ASP A 1045 8.54 -24.98 -17.12
C ASP A 1045 8.75 -24.13 -15.86
N ARG A 1046 9.83 -23.33 -15.83
CA ARG A 1046 10.16 -22.47 -14.69
C ARG A 1046 9.17 -21.31 -14.58
N GLN A 1047 8.90 -20.61 -15.68
CA GLN A 1047 7.93 -19.51 -15.66
C GLN A 1047 6.51 -20.02 -15.46
N ALA A 1048 6.15 -21.14 -16.09
CA ALA A 1048 4.85 -21.78 -15.85
C ALA A 1048 4.60 -22.07 -14.36
N ARG A 1049 5.61 -22.59 -13.64
CA ARG A 1049 5.50 -22.83 -12.20
C ARG A 1049 5.31 -21.55 -11.38
N ILE A 1050 5.97 -20.45 -11.76
CA ILE A 1050 5.81 -19.17 -11.08
C ILE A 1050 4.36 -18.71 -11.21
N GLU A 1051 3.81 -18.72 -12.43
CA GLU A 1051 2.43 -18.29 -12.68
C GLU A 1051 1.41 -19.19 -12.00
N ALA A 1052 1.60 -20.51 -12.00
CA ALA A 1052 0.74 -21.45 -11.27
C ALA A 1052 0.74 -21.19 -9.75
N LYS A 1053 1.91 -20.91 -9.16
CA LYS A 1053 2.04 -20.56 -7.74
C LYS A 1053 1.33 -19.24 -7.43
N LEU A 1054 1.43 -18.29 -8.34
CA LEU A 1054 0.85 -16.95 -8.23
C LEU A 1054 -0.66 -16.90 -8.47
N ALA A 1055 -1.24 -17.90 -9.14
CA ALA A 1055 -2.68 -18.05 -9.31
C ALA A 1055 -3.38 -18.75 -8.13
N LEU A 1056 -2.66 -19.63 -7.42
CA LEU A 1056 -3.23 -20.54 -6.42
C LEU A 1056 -3.94 -19.84 -5.23
N PRO A 1057 -3.44 -18.71 -4.66
CA PRO A 1057 -4.09 -18.03 -3.53
C PRO A 1057 -5.48 -17.47 -3.87
N TYR A 1058 -5.75 -17.19 -5.14
CA TYR A 1058 -7.02 -16.66 -5.60
C TYR A 1058 -8.09 -17.74 -5.84
N ARG A 1059 -7.73 -19.02 -5.67
CA ARG A 1059 -8.61 -20.16 -5.92
C ARG A 1059 -9.40 -20.54 -4.68
N ARG A 1060 -10.72 -20.66 -4.81
CA ARG A 1060 -11.57 -21.27 -3.79
C ARG A 1060 -11.53 -22.79 -3.87
N LYS A 1061 -11.52 -23.48 -2.72
CA LYS A 1061 -11.56 -24.96 -2.65
C LYS A 1061 -12.74 -25.53 -3.45
N TYR A 1062 -12.53 -26.65 -4.12
CA TYR A 1062 -13.45 -27.31 -5.06
C TYR A 1062 -13.75 -26.51 -6.34
N ARG A 1063 -13.32 -25.24 -6.44
CA ARG A 1063 -13.48 -24.40 -7.63
C ARG A 1063 -12.20 -24.43 -8.47
N SER A 1064 -12.34 -24.15 -9.77
CA SER A 1064 -11.25 -24.02 -10.75
C SER A 1064 -10.17 -25.12 -10.63
N LEU A 1065 -10.57 -26.39 -10.76
CA LEU A 1065 -9.68 -27.56 -10.65
C LEU A 1065 -8.44 -27.47 -11.57
N VAL A 1066 -8.55 -26.75 -12.68
CA VAL A 1066 -7.46 -26.51 -13.63
C VAL A 1066 -6.26 -25.80 -13.00
N VAL A 1067 -6.48 -24.85 -12.09
CA VAL A 1067 -5.39 -24.12 -11.40
C VAL A 1067 -4.58 -25.10 -10.56
N LEU A 1068 -5.27 -26.00 -9.84
CA LEU A 1068 -4.65 -27.01 -9.01
C LEU A 1068 -3.93 -28.08 -9.86
N ALA A 1069 -4.50 -28.47 -11.00
CA ALA A 1069 -3.87 -29.38 -11.95
C ALA A 1069 -2.59 -28.82 -12.57
N LEU A 1070 -2.58 -27.55 -12.98
CA LEU A 1070 -1.39 -26.88 -13.48
C LEU A 1070 -0.32 -26.71 -12.40
N ALA A 1071 -0.71 -26.39 -11.16
CA ALA A 1071 0.21 -26.33 -10.04
C ALA A 1071 0.85 -27.70 -9.76
N ALA A 1072 0.08 -28.79 -9.84
CA ALA A 1072 0.59 -30.15 -9.70
C ALA A 1072 1.54 -30.53 -10.85
N LEU A 1073 1.16 -30.24 -12.11
CA LEU A 1073 1.95 -30.51 -13.30
C LEU A 1073 3.29 -29.76 -13.30
N THR A 1074 3.27 -28.45 -13.08
CA THR A 1074 4.49 -27.63 -13.06
C THR A 1074 5.40 -27.98 -11.88
N ALA A 1075 4.83 -28.36 -10.72
CA ALA A 1075 5.58 -28.91 -9.60
C ALA A 1075 6.26 -30.23 -9.97
N HIS A 1076 5.59 -31.11 -10.71
CA HIS A 1076 6.15 -32.36 -11.23
C HIS A 1076 7.31 -32.10 -12.20
N ARG A 1077 7.09 -31.27 -13.24
CA ARG A 1077 8.10 -30.96 -14.27
C ARG A 1077 9.36 -30.31 -13.70
N THR A 1078 9.21 -29.48 -12.67
CA THR A 1078 10.34 -28.84 -11.98
C THR A 1078 10.86 -29.64 -10.78
N LYS A 1079 10.46 -30.92 -10.63
CA LYS A 1079 10.92 -31.86 -9.60
C LYS A 1079 10.76 -31.36 -8.16
N SER A 1080 9.67 -30.65 -7.88
CA SER A 1080 9.31 -30.16 -6.55
C SER A 1080 8.77 -31.29 -5.65
N SER A 1081 9.19 -31.33 -4.39
CA SER A 1081 8.68 -32.29 -3.40
C SER A 1081 7.18 -32.13 -3.09
N LYS A 1082 6.56 -31.00 -3.46
CA LYS A 1082 5.13 -30.72 -3.26
C LYS A 1082 4.21 -31.38 -4.29
N ALA A 1083 4.74 -31.92 -5.40
CA ALA A 1083 3.93 -32.43 -6.52
C ALA A 1083 2.92 -33.50 -6.08
N VAL A 1084 3.34 -34.50 -5.30
CA VAL A 1084 2.47 -35.60 -4.84
C VAL A 1084 1.32 -35.08 -3.98
N LYS A 1085 1.56 -34.11 -3.09
CA LYS A 1085 0.51 -33.50 -2.28
C LYS A 1085 -0.53 -32.80 -3.16
N LEU A 1086 -0.08 -32.00 -4.13
CA LEU A 1086 -0.98 -31.27 -5.02
C LEU A 1086 -1.84 -32.20 -5.88
N PHE A 1087 -1.29 -33.32 -6.35
CA PHE A 1087 -2.10 -34.34 -7.05
C PHE A 1087 -3.10 -35.04 -6.12
N LYS A 1088 -2.77 -35.27 -4.84
CA LYS A 1088 -3.73 -35.79 -3.86
C LYS A 1088 -4.86 -34.80 -3.59
N ASP A 1089 -4.53 -33.52 -3.41
CA ASP A 1089 -5.52 -32.45 -3.23
C ASP A 1089 -6.45 -32.38 -4.47
N LEU A 1090 -5.89 -32.52 -5.69
CA LEU A 1090 -6.68 -32.58 -6.92
C LEU A 1090 -7.57 -33.82 -6.98
N LEU A 1091 -7.05 -34.98 -6.61
CA LEU A 1091 -7.79 -36.25 -6.55
C LEU A 1091 -8.97 -36.13 -5.60
N ASP A 1092 -8.75 -35.59 -4.39
CA ASP A 1092 -9.79 -35.42 -3.38
C ASP A 1092 -10.88 -34.46 -3.84
N GLU A 1093 -10.50 -33.28 -4.34
CA GLU A 1093 -11.47 -32.27 -4.78
C GLU A 1093 -12.28 -32.69 -6.00
N SER A 1094 -11.63 -33.32 -6.98
CA SER A 1094 -12.32 -33.85 -8.17
C SER A 1094 -13.24 -35.01 -7.81
N THR A 1095 -12.83 -35.92 -6.92
CA THR A 1095 -13.68 -37.02 -6.42
C THR A 1095 -14.92 -36.52 -5.69
N VAL A 1096 -14.78 -35.48 -4.85
CA VAL A 1096 -15.94 -34.88 -4.19
C VAL A 1096 -16.90 -34.30 -5.22
N ARG A 1097 -16.39 -33.57 -6.23
CA ARG A 1097 -17.25 -32.97 -7.26
C ARG A 1097 -17.98 -34.00 -8.12
N THR A 1098 -17.33 -35.08 -8.52
CA THR A 1098 -17.99 -36.15 -9.29
C THR A 1098 -19.04 -36.90 -8.47
N ARG A 1099 -18.91 -36.95 -7.14
CA ARG A 1099 -19.96 -37.52 -6.27
C ARG A 1099 -21.16 -36.60 -6.08
N VAL A 1100 -20.93 -35.28 -5.99
CA VAL A 1100 -22.01 -34.29 -5.86
C VAL A 1100 -22.77 -34.17 -7.19
N GLU A 1101 -22.04 -34.17 -8.30
CA GLU A 1101 -22.60 -34.00 -9.64
C GLU A 1101 -21.88 -34.95 -10.62
N ASP A 1102 -22.45 -36.15 -10.81
CA ASP A 1102 -21.88 -37.20 -11.69
C ASP A 1102 -21.76 -36.77 -13.16
N SER A 1103 -22.53 -35.76 -13.56
CA SER A 1103 -22.52 -35.18 -14.91
C SER A 1103 -21.44 -34.09 -15.10
N ASP A 1104 -20.62 -33.76 -14.09
CA ASP A 1104 -19.53 -32.79 -14.21
C ASP A 1104 -18.34 -33.38 -14.97
N PHE A 1105 -18.34 -33.27 -16.31
CA PHE A 1105 -17.30 -33.86 -17.17
C PHE A 1105 -15.90 -33.33 -16.83
N GLY A 1106 -15.79 -32.05 -16.49
CA GLY A 1106 -14.52 -31.42 -16.15
C GLY A 1106 -13.95 -31.99 -14.86
N ALA A 1107 -14.78 -32.28 -13.86
CA ALA A 1107 -14.33 -32.96 -12.64
C ALA A 1107 -13.80 -34.37 -12.95
N TRP A 1108 -14.46 -35.13 -13.84
CA TRP A 1108 -13.98 -36.44 -14.29
C TRP A 1108 -12.64 -36.37 -15.04
N GLU A 1109 -12.43 -35.36 -15.90
CA GLU A 1109 -11.13 -35.14 -16.56
C GLU A 1109 -10.00 -34.88 -15.55
N HIS A 1110 -10.25 -34.00 -14.56
CA HIS A 1110 -9.25 -33.67 -13.56
C HIS A 1110 -9.00 -34.82 -12.58
N LEU A 1111 -10.02 -35.66 -12.32
CA LEU A 1111 -9.87 -36.90 -11.57
C LEU A 1111 -8.92 -37.87 -12.30
N GLY A 1112 -9.16 -38.10 -13.59
CA GLY A 1112 -8.28 -38.93 -14.42
C GLY A 1112 -6.85 -38.38 -14.46
N PHE A 1113 -6.69 -37.06 -14.60
CA PHE A 1113 -5.38 -36.40 -14.60
C PHE A 1113 -4.65 -36.55 -13.26
N ALA A 1114 -5.35 -36.40 -12.14
CA ALA A 1114 -4.78 -36.60 -10.80
C ALA A 1114 -4.28 -38.05 -10.59
N LEU A 1115 -5.09 -39.03 -11.01
CA LEU A 1115 -4.74 -40.46 -10.93
C LEU A 1115 -3.50 -40.78 -11.79
N CYS A 1116 -3.38 -40.17 -12.97
CA CYS A 1116 -2.17 -40.27 -13.77
C CYS A 1116 -0.94 -39.80 -12.98
N GLY A 1117 -0.97 -38.56 -12.47
CA GLY A 1117 0.14 -37.97 -11.72
C GLY A 1117 0.57 -38.77 -10.47
N LEU A 1118 -0.33 -39.55 -9.86
CA LEU A 1118 -0.04 -40.35 -8.67
C LEU A 1118 0.44 -41.78 -8.95
N SER A 1119 0.32 -42.27 -10.18
CA SER A 1119 0.60 -43.67 -10.53
C SER A 1119 2.04 -44.13 -10.25
N GLY A 1120 3.02 -43.22 -10.29
CA GLY A 1120 4.42 -43.51 -9.95
C GLY A 1120 4.73 -43.62 -8.44
N SER A 1121 3.79 -43.23 -7.57
CA SER A 1121 3.99 -43.14 -6.11
C SER A 1121 3.50 -44.37 -5.33
N GLY A 1122 3.11 -45.45 -6.02
CA GLY A 1122 2.79 -46.75 -5.42
C GLY A 1122 1.37 -46.92 -4.85
N GLY A 1123 0.42 -46.00 -5.16
CA GLY A 1123 -0.92 -46.01 -4.56
C GLY A 1123 -2.13 -46.16 -5.51
N HIS A 1124 -2.00 -45.85 -6.81
CA HIS A 1124 -3.13 -45.82 -7.76
C HIS A 1124 -2.73 -46.39 -9.13
N GLY A 1125 -3.61 -47.17 -9.77
CA GLY A 1125 -3.39 -47.77 -11.10
C GLY A 1125 -3.95 -46.92 -12.25
N LEU A 1126 -3.33 -47.02 -13.44
CA LEU A 1126 -3.77 -46.32 -14.66
C LEU A 1126 -5.19 -46.71 -15.12
N ASP A 1127 -5.69 -47.88 -14.72
CA ASP A 1127 -7.04 -48.35 -15.06
C ASP A 1127 -8.15 -47.42 -14.54
N GLU A 1128 -7.99 -46.90 -13.32
CA GLU A 1128 -8.97 -45.96 -12.74
C GLU A 1128 -8.93 -44.61 -13.45
N ALA A 1129 -7.75 -44.14 -13.87
CA ALA A 1129 -7.62 -42.94 -14.67
C ALA A 1129 -8.36 -43.09 -16.02
N MET A 1130 -8.18 -44.24 -16.69
CA MET A 1130 -8.89 -44.53 -17.94
C MET A 1130 -10.41 -44.60 -17.77
N LYS A 1131 -10.92 -45.16 -16.66
CA LYS A 1131 -12.36 -45.16 -16.38
C LYS A 1131 -12.90 -43.74 -16.21
N ALA A 1132 -12.18 -42.89 -15.48
CA ALA A 1132 -12.56 -41.49 -15.29
C ALA A 1132 -12.60 -40.72 -16.63
N PHE A 1133 -11.58 -40.90 -17.49
CA PHE A 1133 -11.59 -40.27 -18.82
C PHE A 1133 -12.74 -40.77 -19.71
N ARG A 1134 -13.03 -42.08 -19.73
CA ARG A 1134 -14.19 -42.60 -20.49
C ARG A 1134 -15.50 -41.96 -20.05
N LYS A 1135 -15.73 -41.87 -18.74
CA LYS A 1135 -16.91 -41.20 -18.18
C LYS A 1135 -17.00 -39.74 -18.63
N ALA A 1136 -15.89 -39.00 -18.63
CA ALA A 1136 -15.86 -37.63 -19.15
C ALA A 1136 -16.17 -37.53 -20.65
N ARG A 1137 -15.78 -38.53 -21.46
CA ARG A 1137 -16.07 -38.58 -22.90
C ARG A 1137 -17.52 -38.93 -23.20
N ASP A 1138 -18.12 -39.83 -22.41
CA ASP A 1138 -19.55 -40.16 -22.54
C ASP A 1138 -20.44 -38.94 -22.29
N LEU A 1139 -20.02 -38.05 -21.37
CA LEU A 1139 -20.73 -36.81 -21.05
C LEU A 1139 -20.48 -35.68 -22.06
N THR A 1140 -19.32 -35.67 -22.73
CA THR A 1140 -18.93 -34.57 -23.64
C THR A 1140 -18.23 -35.12 -24.87
N PRO A 1141 -18.99 -35.64 -25.85
CA PRO A 1141 -18.42 -36.29 -27.03
C PRO A 1141 -17.76 -35.31 -28.03
N GLY A 1142 -18.04 -34.00 -27.94
CA GLY A 1142 -17.55 -32.99 -28.89
C GLY A 1142 -16.90 -31.79 -28.22
N ALA A 1143 -15.62 -31.86 -27.87
CA ALA A 1143 -14.80 -30.71 -27.41
C ALA A 1143 -13.31 -30.93 -27.75
N PRO A 1144 -12.92 -30.84 -29.04
CA PRO A 1144 -11.59 -31.26 -29.51
C PRO A 1144 -10.44 -30.44 -28.91
N VAL A 1145 -10.63 -29.15 -28.64
CA VAL A 1145 -9.56 -28.29 -28.09
C VAL A 1145 -9.29 -28.60 -26.63
N VAL A 1146 -10.34 -28.85 -25.82
CA VAL A 1146 -10.21 -29.27 -24.41
C VAL A 1146 -9.46 -30.60 -24.34
N ARG A 1147 -9.86 -31.56 -25.19
CA ARG A 1147 -9.19 -32.86 -25.32
C ARG A 1147 -7.71 -32.71 -25.69
N ALA A 1148 -7.39 -31.85 -26.65
CA ALA A 1148 -6.01 -31.61 -27.08
C ALA A 1148 -5.14 -30.98 -25.96
N ARG A 1149 -5.71 -30.09 -25.14
CA ARG A 1149 -5.00 -29.53 -23.96
C ARG A 1149 -4.71 -30.61 -22.92
N LEU A 1150 -5.72 -31.42 -22.56
CA LEU A 1150 -5.55 -32.51 -21.60
C LEU A 1150 -4.55 -33.57 -22.09
N HIS A 1151 -4.61 -33.93 -23.38
CA HIS A 1151 -3.64 -34.82 -24.01
C HIS A 1151 -2.20 -34.29 -23.85
N ARG A 1152 -1.98 -32.99 -24.11
CA ARG A 1152 -0.66 -32.35 -23.91
C ARG A 1152 -0.21 -32.39 -22.46
N MET A 1153 -1.10 -32.10 -21.51
CA MET A 1153 -0.77 -32.18 -20.08
C MET A 1153 -0.36 -33.60 -19.66
N ILE A 1154 -1.01 -34.65 -20.19
CA ILE A 1154 -0.63 -36.04 -19.91
C ILE A 1154 0.73 -36.39 -20.51
N VAL A 1155 1.00 -35.96 -21.75
CA VAL A 1155 2.33 -36.13 -22.37
C VAL A 1155 3.41 -35.50 -21.48
N MET A 1156 3.16 -34.31 -20.94
CA MET A 1156 4.08 -33.58 -20.07
C MET A 1156 4.36 -34.24 -18.70
N LEU A 1157 3.63 -35.30 -18.31
CA LEU A 1157 3.91 -36.08 -17.10
C LEU A 1157 5.02 -37.13 -17.29
N ASP A 1158 5.43 -37.42 -18.53
CA ASP A 1158 6.44 -38.43 -18.88
C ASP A 1158 6.14 -39.81 -18.28
N LEU A 1159 4.88 -40.23 -18.40
CA LEU A 1159 4.33 -41.37 -17.67
C LEU A 1159 4.62 -42.73 -18.32
N PRO A 1160 5.12 -43.74 -17.57
CA PRO A 1160 5.19 -45.11 -18.06
C PRO A 1160 3.79 -45.64 -18.38
N GLY A 1161 3.56 -46.05 -19.63
CA GLY A 1161 2.21 -46.45 -20.09
C GLY A 1161 1.29 -45.27 -20.47
N ALA A 1162 1.83 -44.06 -20.65
CA ALA A 1162 1.05 -42.92 -21.15
C ALA A 1162 0.28 -43.27 -22.43
N ARG A 1163 0.85 -44.08 -23.33
CA ARG A 1163 0.20 -44.50 -24.58
C ARG A 1163 -1.19 -45.11 -24.38
N THR A 1164 -1.38 -46.00 -23.41
CA THR A 1164 -2.69 -46.62 -23.16
C THR A 1164 -3.71 -45.62 -22.62
N VAL A 1165 -3.26 -44.62 -21.85
CA VAL A 1165 -4.11 -43.52 -21.38
C VAL A 1165 -4.47 -42.59 -22.54
N LEU A 1166 -3.49 -42.26 -23.38
CA LEU A 1166 -3.67 -41.41 -24.56
C LEU A 1166 -4.58 -42.06 -25.61
N ASP A 1167 -4.58 -43.40 -25.74
CA ASP A 1167 -5.49 -44.13 -26.64
C ASP A 1167 -6.96 -44.05 -26.19
N VAL A 1168 -7.21 -43.87 -24.89
CA VAL A 1168 -8.55 -43.68 -24.31
C VAL A 1168 -8.99 -42.22 -24.39
N LEU A 1169 -8.03 -41.29 -24.28
CA LEU A 1169 -8.25 -39.86 -24.37
C LEU A 1169 -8.59 -39.43 -25.78
#